data_AF-A0A4T0X5G2-F1
#
_entry.id   AF-A0A4T0X5G2-F1
#
_cell.length_a   1.000
_cell.length_b   1.000
_cell.length_c   1.000
_cell.angle_alpha   90.00
_cell.angle_beta   90.00
_cell.angle_gamma   90.00
#
_symmetry.space_group_name_H-M   'P 1'
#
loop_
_entity.id
_entity.type
_entity.pdbx_description
1 polymer ?
#
loop_
_entity_poly.entity_id
_entity_poly.type
_entity_poly.pdbx_seq_one_letter_code
_entity_poly.pdbx_strand_id
1 'polypeptide(L)'
;MLLKTLLQIALTLIFTSPSTANQPNLNESFLLLGDFNAISIYNSIETLNITSPPSNSIGVYQLDSNTITKLEANNLPAIPSLWYPLDDFKSLMIVNNKPYIYNINETNVVELRNWNNIDGEIKTVYYDHSQNIFYFGGSLAFNETHGVVQYDDLSEQLSTLPFGGFDENSSVNTITKDETTENILFGGSFNSIGYPELLDITFNETITNTTIVKNDSSIIDISQKVPIFPSDVVATGGVNAQNIICPTDEQNGWRLDNGELGSWTATIQNTINPSKLRLYNSASQSHGVKTFRVISYPAGSIMNLSYIDPSDLSLKFCEAFCPLFQNSEVESSLSANNITNNTYYTFTNNNQTILELTNEFQDFAFVNHVDIKSFTVQILEYYGDYAQLDGIELSADGINIYANEQFNNLPSCASSNALDINVNSQSIGGVDWLQSANGDYMYSTIATDELNGTKGMRFNVQLAVSGEYNVLMNTVGCLEDNSCANRGIVNVTLYNSKSEVLSNNIIYQTNQYKKYDVLYTGRLEVDYPDNKPLYVEMTVIESLNGNYVYAVADSVQLQYIQLDLNEVTGEITRNQTVETEESVKINSLFEYSVKNFTNNVTYPIANTTFNLLGLTLSEGAIINQLLINDTSIIIAGDFASPFGDNIFGTEFKPENTQLNITDYFTIGGGSNGEVNYIYGPVDEFAIFGDFDKFTNLTNNNDGAVLFNSNSNQITNLNITNVDSFNSVSGFMYNETEYLTLTDNSSSVIYDLTNNNLFENTTIFGMNVLAALDSNNDEWMLEHEFTKSLVLGHITQFQLAANNIVNLSNDTASIVQGNSDAILNAGIYMDNDTFVVAGSNIYTVVNNSISLLSDQLTLSQNSQINTLLNYKDTLFFSINGTATYNSDNINGFAALSMNTFSLMKTLNEEFNGTINDIAIDPEFGNIIGVGSFSVGDCVNVCIFGNDSTALTIDRTIAGVSGTLNSLNYYDAYKVLIAGDFSYEGDHGYIGVYDTFDNDITMLSNFSTSLPGGVTGFTFADEEKELKTLSDVIVVHGVNYVGFFNNTKYTSISDSINFENGELTNIALVETSSTGFFQNTVIIATGRFTIKNYGLVSSAIWDGVEWTPYTITANNLDVNNAKAQKLVRKASPYIYQGPFPKTPSTPGKLLNKETDAFTNGQVVGVGFALALGTVLLLSGLGFAYYFLSGTSQKEHLDGLKLVGDDKLP
;
A
#
# COMPACT_ATOMS: atom_id res chain seq x y z
N MET A 1 -35.51 -40.07 6.51
CA MET A 1 -34.04 -40.08 6.61
C MET A 1 -33.39 -40.61 5.33
N LEU A 2 -33.75 -41.81 4.83
CA LEU A 2 -33.25 -42.32 3.53
C LEU A 2 -33.58 -41.44 2.31
N LEU A 3 -34.69 -40.70 2.31
CA LEU A 3 -35.06 -39.81 1.20
C LEU A 3 -34.23 -38.51 1.15
N LYS A 4 -33.64 -38.09 2.29
CA LYS A 4 -32.69 -36.96 2.34
C LYS A 4 -31.30 -37.38 1.86
N THR A 5 -30.88 -38.60 2.16
CA THR A 5 -29.59 -39.15 1.68
C THR A 5 -29.59 -39.41 0.18
N LEU A 6 -30.71 -39.82 -0.42
CA LEU A 6 -30.82 -39.94 -1.89
C LEU A 6 -30.86 -38.59 -2.61
N LEU A 7 -31.42 -37.54 -1.99
CA LEU A 7 -31.39 -36.19 -2.57
C LEU A 7 -30.00 -35.54 -2.44
N GLN A 8 -29.24 -35.89 -1.40
CA GLN A 8 -27.91 -35.37 -1.16
C GLN A 8 -26.84 -36.09 -2.01
N ILE A 9 -27.06 -37.37 -2.37
CA ILE A 9 -26.24 -38.10 -3.36
C ILE A 9 -26.57 -37.67 -4.80
N ALA A 10 -27.81 -37.25 -5.08
CA ALA A 10 -28.17 -36.68 -6.39
C ALA A 10 -27.67 -35.23 -6.57
N LEU A 11 -27.46 -34.47 -5.48
CA LEU A 11 -26.88 -33.11 -5.52
C LEU A 11 -25.34 -33.08 -5.49
N THR A 12 -24.67 -34.19 -5.14
CA THR A 12 -23.20 -34.31 -5.12
C THR A 12 -22.60 -34.95 -6.38
N LEU A 13 -23.41 -35.13 -7.44
CA LEU A 13 -22.99 -35.66 -8.74
C LEU A 13 -23.16 -34.66 -9.90
N ILE A 14 -23.27 -33.36 -9.59
CA ILE A 14 -23.07 -32.28 -10.57
C ILE A 14 -21.90 -31.41 -10.08
N PHE A 15 -20.78 -32.04 -9.75
CA PHE A 15 -19.50 -31.41 -10.05
C PHE A 15 -19.19 -31.86 -11.47
N THR A 16 -19.56 -31.05 -12.46
CA THR A 16 -18.91 -31.15 -13.76
C THR A 16 -17.44 -30.87 -13.49
N SER A 17 -16.62 -31.92 -13.52
CA SER A 17 -15.18 -31.79 -13.72
C SER A 17 -14.92 -30.70 -14.77
N PRO A 18 -13.90 -29.85 -14.63
CA PRO A 18 -13.56 -28.88 -15.66
C PRO A 18 -13.47 -29.63 -16.98
N SER A 19 -14.32 -29.26 -17.94
CA SER A 19 -14.38 -29.93 -19.22
C SER A 19 -13.10 -29.58 -19.96
N THR A 20 -12.07 -30.41 -19.78
CA THR A 20 -10.93 -30.44 -20.69
C THR A 20 -11.51 -30.77 -22.06
N ALA A 21 -11.42 -29.81 -22.97
CA ALA A 21 -11.88 -29.99 -24.34
C ALA A 21 -10.92 -30.99 -25.00
N ASN A 22 -11.31 -32.26 -25.08
CA ASN A 22 -10.58 -33.24 -25.89
C ASN A 22 -10.82 -32.91 -27.36
N GLN A 23 -9.99 -32.04 -27.92
CA GLN A 23 -10.06 -31.69 -29.33
C GLN A 23 -9.72 -32.91 -30.19
N PRO A 24 -10.45 -33.14 -31.29
CA PRO A 24 -10.10 -34.19 -32.24
C PRO A 24 -8.76 -33.87 -32.90
N ASN A 25 -7.90 -34.89 -33.04
CA ASN A 25 -6.57 -34.70 -33.63
C ASN A 25 -6.68 -34.45 -35.14
N LEU A 26 -6.23 -33.28 -35.58
CA LEU A 26 -6.32 -32.84 -36.97
C LEU A 26 -5.09 -33.30 -37.76
N ASN A 27 -5.31 -33.96 -38.89
CA ASN A 27 -4.23 -34.46 -39.77
C ASN A 27 -3.77 -33.42 -40.80
N GLU A 28 -4.47 -32.30 -40.89
CA GLU A 28 -4.26 -31.25 -41.89
C GLU A 28 -4.02 -29.91 -41.18
N SER A 29 -2.99 -29.18 -41.58
CA SER A 29 -2.75 -27.79 -41.17
C SER A 29 -3.53 -26.82 -42.03
N PHE A 30 -3.94 -25.66 -41.50
CA PHE A 30 -4.66 -24.65 -42.26
C PHE A 30 -4.28 -23.23 -41.82
N LEU A 31 -4.51 -22.26 -42.71
CA LEU A 31 -4.42 -20.86 -42.33
C LEU A 31 -5.76 -20.38 -41.80
N LEU A 32 -5.72 -19.69 -40.66
CA LEU A 32 -6.85 -18.91 -40.16
C LEU A 32 -6.61 -17.44 -40.48
N LEU A 33 -7.57 -16.83 -41.16
CA LEU A 33 -7.57 -15.42 -41.53
C LEU A 33 -8.66 -14.68 -40.77
N GLY A 34 -8.42 -13.44 -40.35
CA GLY A 34 -9.42 -12.65 -39.63
C GLY A 34 -8.98 -11.25 -39.28
N ASP A 35 -9.71 -10.61 -38.38
CA ASP A 35 -9.32 -9.33 -37.76
C ASP A 35 -8.79 -9.64 -36.35
N PHE A 36 -7.51 -9.96 -36.23
CA PHE A 36 -6.87 -10.31 -34.96
C PHE A 36 -5.34 -10.16 -35.02
N ASN A 37 -4.74 -9.78 -33.90
CA ASN A 37 -3.29 -9.70 -33.73
C ASN A 37 -2.75 -10.65 -32.64
N ALA A 38 -3.64 -11.40 -32.00
CA ALA A 38 -3.29 -12.43 -31.04
C ALA A 38 -4.28 -13.60 -31.09
N ILE A 39 -3.81 -14.79 -30.69
CA ILE A 39 -4.61 -16.02 -30.72
C ILE A 39 -4.27 -16.93 -29.54
N SER A 40 -5.24 -17.72 -29.07
CA SER A 40 -5.01 -18.81 -28.14
C SER A 40 -5.77 -20.05 -28.60
N ILE A 41 -5.16 -21.23 -28.40
CA ILE A 41 -5.79 -22.53 -28.66
C ILE A 41 -6.56 -22.95 -27.41
N TYR A 42 -7.78 -23.42 -27.62
CA TYR A 42 -8.74 -23.70 -26.56
C TYR A 42 -8.42 -25.02 -25.85
N ASN A 43 -7.58 -24.99 -24.82
CA ASN A 43 -7.17 -26.21 -24.10
C ASN A 43 -8.09 -26.55 -22.91
N SER A 44 -8.58 -25.54 -22.19
CA SER A 44 -9.56 -25.69 -21.12
C SER A 44 -10.29 -24.36 -20.86
N ILE A 45 -11.46 -24.44 -20.22
CA ILE A 45 -12.18 -23.25 -19.76
C ILE A 45 -11.30 -22.46 -18.79
N GLU A 46 -10.59 -23.13 -17.88
CA GLU A 46 -9.75 -22.49 -16.85
C GLU A 46 -8.57 -21.72 -17.45
N THR A 47 -7.81 -22.32 -18.38
CA THR A 47 -6.67 -21.67 -19.07
C THR A 47 -7.08 -20.43 -19.86
N LEU A 48 -8.32 -20.37 -20.36
CA LEU A 48 -8.84 -19.19 -21.06
C LEU A 48 -9.55 -18.20 -20.13
N ASN A 49 -9.98 -18.65 -18.96
CA ASN A 49 -10.47 -17.77 -17.90
C ASN A 49 -9.33 -16.92 -17.31
N ILE A 50 -8.07 -17.38 -17.46
CA ILE A 50 -6.86 -16.59 -17.19
C ILE A 50 -6.69 -15.47 -18.22
N THR A 51 -7.27 -15.59 -19.42
CA THR A 51 -6.91 -14.73 -20.58
C THR A 51 -8.03 -13.84 -21.12
N SER A 52 -9.26 -14.03 -20.66
CA SER A 52 -10.38 -13.12 -20.94
C SER A 52 -11.37 -13.12 -19.78
N PRO A 53 -11.16 -12.31 -18.74
CA PRO A 53 -12.22 -12.07 -17.78
C PRO A 53 -13.38 -11.37 -18.51
N PRO A 54 -14.65 -11.77 -18.28
CA PRO A 54 -15.78 -10.93 -18.67
C PRO A 54 -15.56 -9.53 -18.07
N SER A 55 -16.01 -8.50 -18.78
CA SER A 55 -15.63 -7.08 -18.60
C SER A 55 -15.85 -6.46 -17.21
N ASN A 56 -16.25 -7.23 -16.19
CA ASN A 56 -16.45 -6.80 -14.81
C ASN A 56 -15.98 -7.81 -13.73
N SER A 57 -15.27 -8.90 -14.05
CA SER A 57 -14.85 -9.89 -13.03
C SER A 57 -13.36 -9.82 -12.70
N ILE A 58 -13.04 -9.37 -11.49
CA ILE A 58 -11.67 -9.37 -10.95
C ILE A 58 -11.28 -10.81 -10.57
N GLY A 59 -10.11 -11.27 -11.04
CA GLY A 59 -9.58 -12.59 -10.73
C GLY A 59 -8.40 -12.51 -9.75
N VAL A 60 -8.20 -13.59 -8.99
CA VAL A 60 -6.94 -13.82 -8.26
C VAL A 60 -6.06 -14.71 -9.12
N TYR A 61 -4.80 -14.33 -9.29
CA TYR A 61 -3.83 -15.01 -10.13
C TYR A 61 -2.58 -15.32 -9.33
N GLN A 62 -2.09 -16.54 -9.44
CA GLN A 62 -0.78 -16.95 -8.97
C GLN A 62 0.21 -16.86 -10.12
N LEU A 63 1.24 -16.05 -9.94
CA LEU A 63 2.35 -15.82 -10.86
C LEU A 63 3.56 -16.61 -10.38
N ASP A 64 4.15 -17.41 -11.26
CA ASP A 64 5.41 -18.14 -11.06
C ASP A 64 6.42 -17.68 -12.14
N SER A 65 7.67 -18.14 -12.09
CA SER A 65 8.72 -17.72 -13.03
C SER A 65 8.32 -17.88 -14.51
N ASN A 66 7.45 -18.83 -14.85
CA ASN A 66 7.00 -19.05 -16.24
C ASN A 66 5.51 -19.38 -16.38
N THR A 67 4.72 -19.30 -15.30
CA THR A 67 3.32 -19.72 -15.33
C THR A 67 2.42 -18.72 -14.65
N ILE A 68 1.25 -18.48 -15.25
CA ILE A 68 0.18 -17.67 -14.70
C ILE A 68 -1.00 -18.61 -14.47
N THR A 69 -1.47 -18.71 -13.23
CA THR A 69 -2.59 -19.59 -12.85
C THR A 69 -3.69 -18.75 -12.22
N LYS A 70 -4.88 -18.71 -12.82
CA LYS A 70 -6.04 -18.08 -12.17
C LYS A 70 -6.57 -19.02 -11.10
N LEU A 71 -6.69 -18.52 -9.88
CA LEU A 71 -7.37 -19.20 -8.78
C LEU A 71 -8.88 -18.91 -8.91
N GLU A 72 -9.74 -19.91 -8.74
CA GLU A 72 -11.19 -19.72 -8.81
C GLU A 72 -11.69 -18.85 -7.65
N ALA A 73 -11.70 -17.52 -7.85
CA ALA A 73 -12.21 -16.58 -6.87
C ALA A 73 -13.75 -16.56 -6.89
N ASN A 74 -14.38 -17.51 -6.20
CA ASN A 74 -15.80 -17.42 -5.91
C ASN A 74 -16.02 -16.36 -4.81
N ASN A 75 -16.57 -15.19 -5.18
CA ASN A 75 -17.09 -14.16 -4.27
C ASN A 75 -16.07 -13.25 -3.54
N LEU A 76 -15.13 -12.63 -4.25
CA LEU A 76 -14.45 -11.44 -3.67
C LEU A 76 -15.45 -10.27 -3.56
N PRO A 77 -15.56 -9.59 -2.39
CA PRO A 77 -16.55 -8.54 -2.19
C PRO A 77 -16.27 -7.25 -2.99
N ALA A 78 -14.99 -6.88 -3.17
CA ALA A 78 -14.48 -5.76 -3.95
C ALA A 78 -12.93 -5.83 -3.99
N ILE A 79 -12.28 -4.81 -4.58
CA ILE A 79 -10.81 -4.64 -4.55
C ILE A 79 -10.38 -4.38 -3.09
N PRO A 80 -9.39 -5.11 -2.56
CA PRO A 80 -8.87 -4.84 -1.23
C PRO A 80 -8.04 -3.56 -1.23
N SER A 81 -8.24 -2.70 -0.21
CA SER A 81 -7.36 -1.55 0.04
C SER A 81 -6.02 -1.96 0.67
N LEU A 82 -5.97 -3.16 1.27
CA LEU A 82 -4.77 -3.76 1.84
C LEU A 82 -4.86 -5.27 1.69
N TRP A 83 -3.76 -5.90 1.26
CA TRP A 83 -3.68 -7.36 1.14
C TRP A 83 -2.35 -7.88 1.72
N TYR A 84 -2.46 -8.60 2.82
CA TYR A 84 -1.35 -8.96 3.69
C TYR A 84 -1.26 -10.48 3.90
N PRO A 85 -0.07 -11.11 3.85
CA PRO A 85 0.09 -12.56 4.03
C PRO A 85 -0.01 -12.96 5.50
N LEU A 86 -0.59 -14.14 5.80
CA LEU A 86 -0.67 -14.69 7.16
C LEU A 86 0.07 -16.01 7.30
N ASP A 87 0.06 -16.81 6.24
CA ASP A 87 0.87 -18.02 6.09
C ASP A 87 0.86 -18.41 4.61
N ASP A 88 1.47 -19.55 4.26
CA ASP A 88 1.53 -20.07 2.89
C ASP A 88 0.15 -20.32 2.25
N PHE A 89 -0.92 -20.37 3.05
CA PHE A 89 -2.26 -20.77 2.64
C PHE A 89 -3.33 -19.70 2.91
N LYS A 90 -3.04 -18.67 3.69
CA LYS A 90 -3.99 -17.64 4.11
C LYS A 90 -3.40 -16.25 3.95
N SER A 91 -4.28 -15.32 3.61
CA SER A 91 -3.99 -13.89 3.58
C SER A 91 -5.16 -13.10 4.16
N LEU A 92 -4.88 -11.90 4.65
CA LEU A 92 -5.85 -10.93 5.12
C LEU A 92 -6.09 -9.90 4.02
N MET A 93 -7.36 -9.63 3.72
CA MET A 93 -7.80 -8.59 2.79
C MET A 93 -8.67 -7.57 3.54
N ILE A 94 -8.38 -6.28 3.39
CA ILE A 94 -9.29 -5.21 3.84
C ILE A 94 -10.14 -4.78 2.66
N VAL A 95 -11.44 -5.08 2.70
CA VAL A 95 -12.36 -4.78 1.60
C VAL A 95 -13.53 -3.97 2.11
N ASN A 96 -13.78 -2.79 1.52
CA ASN A 96 -14.79 -1.84 2.00
C ASN A 96 -14.68 -1.60 3.51
N ASN A 97 -13.44 -1.41 3.98
CA ASN A 97 -13.12 -1.15 5.39
C ASN A 97 -13.48 -2.29 6.37
N LYS A 98 -13.49 -3.53 5.88
CA LYS A 98 -13.75 -4.75 6.66
C LYS A 98 -12.67 -5.79 6.39
N PRO A 99 -12.15 -6.49 7.41
CA PRO A 99 -11.15 -7.53 7.24
C PRO A 99 -11.78 -8.88 6.86
N TYR A 100 -11.18 -9.53 5.88
CA TYR A 100 -11.53 -10.86 5.40
C TYR A 100 -10.28 -11.75 5.33
N ILE A 101 -10.42 -13.01 5.69
CA ILE A 101 -9.39 -14.03 5.47
C ILE A 101 -9.67 -14.70 4.13
N TYR A 102 -8.69 -14.64 3.23
CA TYR A 102 -8.70 -15.36 1.97
C TYR A 102 -7.83 -16.62 2.09
N ASN A 103 -8.44 -17.79 1.94
CA ASN A 103 -7.74 -19.07 1.86
C ASN A 103 -7.34 -19.34 0.41
N ILE A 104 -6.04 -19.38 0.17
CA ILE A 104 -5.44 -19.53 -1.16
C ILE A 104 -5.76 -20.91 -1.75
N ASN A 105 -5.79 -21.97 -0.93
CA ASN A 105 -6.04 -23.34 -1.38
C ASN A 105 -7.53 -23.62 -1.64
N GLU A 106 -8.40 -23.18 -0.72
CA GLU A 106 -9.85 -23.40 -0.81
C GLU A 106 -10.56 -22.35 -1.65
N THR A 107 -9.82 -21.32 -2.08
CA THR A 107 -10.28 -20.15 -2.84
C THR A 107 -11.55 -19.51 -2.27
N ASN A 108 -11.65 -19.49 -0.94
CA ASN A 108 -12.78 -18.92 -0.21
C ASN A 108 -12.36 -17.69 0.59
N VAL A 109 -13.33 -16.80 0.82
CA VAL A 109 -13.16 -15.55 1.56
C VAL A 109 -14.12 -15.58 2.75
N VAL A 110 -13.63 -15.29 3.95
CA VAL A 110 -14.41 -15.27 5.20
C VAL A 110 -14.21 -13.94 5.92
N GLU A 111 -15.30 -13.19 6.15
CA GLU A 111 -15.26 -11.96 6.97
C GLU A 111 -14.91 -12.30 8.43
N LEU A 112 -14.01 -11.53 9.05
CA LEU A 112 -13.76 -11.67 10.48
C LEU A 112 -15.02 -11.33 11.29
N ARG A 113 -15.26 -12.07 12.37
CA ARG A 113 -16.48 -11.90 13.17
C ARG A 113 -16.43 -10.61 13.99
N ASN A 114 -17.62 -10.13 14.37
CA ASN A 114 -17.81 -9.01 15.30
C ASN A 114 -17.29 -7.64 14.81
N TRP A 115 -16.90 -7.50 13.54
CA TRP A 115 -16.38 -6.24 12.99
C TRP A 115 -17.39 -5.10 12.89
N ASN A 116 -18.70 -5.40 12.93
CA ASN A 116 -19.75 -4.38 12.88
C ASN A 116 -19.79 -3.45 14.13
N ASN A 117 -18.94 -3.69 15.13
CA ASN A 117 -18.84 -2.90 16.36
C ASN A 117 -17.69 -1.86 16.30
N ILE A 118 -16.98 -1.76 15.18
CA ILE A 118 -15.88 -0.82 14.98
C ILE A 118 -16.34 0.27 14.03
N ASP A 119 -16.13 1.53 14.43
CA ASP A 119 -16.30 2.70 13.59
C ASP A 119 -14.93 3.20 13.10
N GLY A 120 -14.89 3.92 11.97
CA GLY A 120 -13.66 4.50 11.41
C GLY A 120 -12.96 3.63 10.36
N GLU A 121 -11.93 4.18 9.70
CA GLU A 121 -11.23 3.55 8.56
C GLU A 121 -9.95 2.83 8.99
N ILE A 122 -9.73 1.61 8.50
CA ILE A 122 -8.52 0.82 8.65
C ILE A 122 -7.49 1.30 7.62
N LYS A 123 -6.33 1.71 8.10
CA LYS A 123 -5.20 2.14 7.24
C LYS A 123 -4.04 1.15 7.24
N THR A 124 -3.87 0.39 8.33
CA THR A 124 -2.74 -0.53 8.50
C THR A 124 -3.13 -1.73 9.34
N VAL A 125 -2.40 -2.82 9.18
CA VAL A 125 -2.54 -4.02 10.00
C VAL A 125 -1.17 -4.63 10.26
N TYR A 126 -1.00 -5.13 11.48
CA TYR A 126 0.13 -5.97 11.85
C TYR A 126 -0.39 -7.27 12.48
N TYR A 127 0.12 -8.43 12.04
CA TYR A 127 -0.24 -9.73 12.60
C TYR A 127 0.92 -10.31 13.40
N ASP A 128 0.74 -10.43 14.70
CA ASP A 128 1.69 -11.08 15.59
C ASP A 128 1.46 -12.60 15.56
N HIS A 129 2.25 -13.30 14.75
CA HIS A 129 2.21 -14.77 14.64
C HIS A 129 2.52 -15.49 15.95
N SER A 130 3.29 -14.87 16.86
CA SER A 130 3.66 -15.50 18.13
C SER A 130 2.47 -15.59 19.08
N GLN A 131 1.55 -14.62 18.99
CA GLN A 131 0.36 -14.55 19.84
C GLN A 131 -0.95 -14.84 19.09
N ASN A 132 -0.93 -14.94 17.76
CA ASN A 132 -2.11 -15.06 16.89
C ASN A 132 -3.06 -13.87 17.06
N ILE A 133 -2.49 -12.66 17.06
CA ILE A 133 -3.20 -11.42 17.33
C ILE A 133 -3.00 -10.45 16.15
N PHE A 134 -4.10 -9.90 15.66
CA PHE A 134 -4.09 -8.77 14.74
C PHE A 134 -4.16 -7.45 15.51
N TYR A 135 -3.34 -6.49 15.08
CA TYR A 135 -3.42 -5.09 15.46
C TYR A 135 -3.88 -4.30 14.23
N PHE A 136 -5.11 -3.80 14.26
CA PHE A 136 -5.63 -2.94 13.21
C PHE A 136 -5.48 -1.49 13.61
N GLY A 137 -4.81 -0.70 12.77
CA GLY A 137 -4.60 0.73 12.96
C GLY A 137 -5.39 1.55 11.94
N GLY A 138 -5.85 2.72 12.38
CA GLY A 138 -6.53 3.68 11.50
C GLY A 138 -7.24 4.76 12.30
N SER A 139 -8.28 5.37 11.73
CA SER A 139 -9.16 6.31 12.44
C SER A 139 -10.24 5.57 13.26
N LEU A 140 -9.85 4.46 13.88
CA LEU A 140 -10.75 3.47 14.47
C LEU A 140 -11.28 3.90 15.83
N ALA A 141 -12.52 3.52 16.14
CA ALA A 141 -13.13 3.67 17.47
C ALA A 141 -13.81 2.36 17.90
N PHE A 142 -13.47 1.88 19.09
CA PHE A 142 -14.03 0.66 19.68
C PHE A 142 -14.01 0.73 21.21
N ASN A 143 -15.16 0.54 21.86
CA ASN A 143 -15.28 0.45 23.33
C ASN A 143 -14.55 1.58 24.08
N GLU A 144 -14.79 2.84 23.66
CA GLU A 144 -14.17 4.07 24.19
C GLU A 144 -12.66 4.24 23.92
N THR A 145 -12.05 3.32 23.16
CA THR A 145 -10.65 3.41 22.69
C THR A 145 -10.57 3.84 21.24
N HIS A 146 -9.48 4.52 20.86
CA HIS A 146 -9.29 5.12 19.54
C HIS A 146 -7.96 4.72 18.89
N GLY A 147 -7.89 4.82 17.56
CA GLY A 147 -6.66 4.68 16.77
C GLY A 147 -6.24 3.24 16.46
N VAL A 148 -6.38 2.32 17.43
CA VAL A 148 -5.95 0.92 17.29
C VAL A 148 -6.89 -0.04 18.02
N VAL A 149 -7.13 -1.21 17.41
CA VAL A 149 -7.91 -2.30 18.00
C VAL A 149 -7.19 -3.64 17.83
N GLN A 150 -7.34 -4.51 18.82
CA GLN A 150 -6.78 -5.85 18.83
C GLN A 150 -7.86 -6.89 18.48
N TYR A 151 -7.50 -7.89 17.67
CA TYR A 151 -8.35 -9.04 17.38
C TYR A 151 -7.57 -10.34 17.58
N ASP A 152 -8.09 -11.21 18.43
CA ASP A 152 -7.54 -12.55 18.67
C ASP A 152 -8.11 -13.53 17.62
N ASP A 153 -7.24 -14.06 16.76
CA ASP A 153 -7.64 -14.96 15.67
C ASP A 153 -8.17 -16.31 16.19
N LEU A 154 -7.65 -16.79 17.33
CA LEU A 154 -8.05 -18.08 17.90
C LEU A 154 -9.41 -18.01 18.59
N SER A 155 -9.67 -16.94 19.35
CA SER A 155 -10.94 -16.75 20.06
C SER A 155 -12.01 -16.01 19.25
N GLU A 156 -11.63 -15.44 18.10
CA GLU A 156 -12.47 -14.61 17.23
C GLU A 156 -13.12 -13.43 17.98
N GLN A 157 -12.36 -12.78 18.88
CA GLN A 157 -12.83 -11.67 19.72
C GLN A 157 -12.03 -10.40 19.48
N LEU A 158 -12.76 -9.27 19.50
CA LEU A 158 -12.17 -7.93 19.57
C LEU A 158 -11.87 -7.57 21.03
N SER A 159 -10.71 -6.95 21.26
CA SER A 159 -10.30 -6.41 22.55
C SER A 159 -9.63 -5.05 22.40
N THR A 160 -9.72 -4.26 23.47
CA THR A 160 -8.97 -3.00 23.62
C THR A 160 -7.54 -3.29 24.05
N LEU A 161 -6.57 -2.51 23.60
CA LEU A 161 -5.20 -2.64 24.10
C LEU A 161 -5.09 -2.21 25.57
N PRO A 162 -4.15 -2.76 26.35
CA PRO A 162 -3.97 -2.44 27.77
C PRO A 162 -3.70 -0.95 28.07
N PHE A 163 -3.22 -0.18 27.09
CA PHE A 163 -2.99 1.27 27.22
C PHE A 163 -4.16 2.14 26.70
N GLY A 164 -5.27 1.53 26.30
CA GLY A 164 -6.49 2.23 25.90
C GLY A 164 -6.49 2.79 24.47
N GLY A 165 -5.51 2.44 23.63
CA GLY A 165 -5.36 3.03 22.30
C GLY A 165 -4.77 4.44 22.38
N PHE A 166 -5.21 5.35 21.51
CA PHE A 166 -4.71 6.73 21.42
C PHE A 166 -5.81 7.78 21.72
N ASP A 167 -5.45 9.06 21.70
CA ASP A 167 -6.36 10.17 21.97
C ASP A 167 -7.53 10.28 20.96
N GLU A 168 -8.59 11.00 21.32
CA GLU A 168 -9.77 11.16 20.46
C GLU A 168 -9.40 11.86 19.14
N ASN A 169 -9.88 11.35 18.00
CA ASN A 169 -9.48 11.76 16.63
C ASN A 169 -8.06 11.36 16.20
N SER A 170 -7.39 10.48 16.95
CA SER A 170 -6.15 9.87 16.49
C SER A 170 -6.34 8.99 15.25
N SER A 171 -5.28 8.86 14.46
CA SER A 171 -5.21 7.93 13.32
C SER A 171 -3.88 7.20 13.36
N VAL A 172 -3.89 5.87 13.43
CA VAL A 172 -2.68 5.06 13.28
C VAL A 172 -2.53 4.69 11.80
N ASN A 173 -1.49 5.17 11.15
CA ASN A 173 -1.30 4.97 9.71
C ASN A 173 -0.33 3.82 9.42
N THR A 174 0.55 3.46 10.35
CA THR A 174 1.52 2.38 10.19
C THR A 174 1.79 1.67 11.51
N ILE A 175 1.89 0.34 11.44
CA ILE A 175 2.25 -0.52 12.57
C ILE A 175 3.34 -1.48 12.06
N THR A 176 4.47 -1.51 12.77
CA THR A 176 5.54 -2.46 12.49
C THR A 176 6.06 -3.07 13.78
N LYS A 177 6.89 -4.10 13.69
CA LYS A 177 7.56 -4.71 14.85
C LYS A 177 9.06 -4.64 14.65
N ASP A 178 9.77 -4.27 15.71
CA ASP A 178 11.21 -4.49 15.77
C ASP A 178 11.47 -5.96 16.14
N GLU A 179 12.03 -6.72 15.22
CA GLU A 179 12.35 -8.14 15.43
C GLU A 179 13.44 -8.35 16.50
N THR A 180 14.23 -7.33 16.84
CA THR A 180 15.27 -7.48 17.88
C THR A 180 14.72 -7.31 19.29
N THR A 181 13.91 -6.28 19.54
CA THR A 181 13.29 -6.05 20.87
C THR A 181 11.98 -6.80 21.07
N GLU A 182 11.34 -7.25 19.99
CA GLU A 182 9.95 -7.73 19.91
C GLU A 182 8.90 -6.67 20.28
N ASN A 183 9.27 -5.38 20.23
CA ASN A 183 8.35 -4.28 20.50
C ASN A 183 7.59 -3.87 19.23
N ILE A 184 6.33 -3.50 19.39
CA ILE A 184 5.46 -3.01 18.31
C ILE A 184 5.59 -1.48 18.25
N LEU A 185 5.86 -0.96 17.07
CA LEU A 185 6.04 0.46 16.81
C LEU A 185 4.79 0.99 16.08
N PHE A 186 4.24 2.06 16.60
CA PHE A 186 3.09 2.76 16.04
C PHE A 186 3.54 4.11 15.46
N GLY A 187 3.10 4.40 14.24
CA GLY A 187 3.21 5.71 13.61
C GLY A 187 1.84 6.21 13.15
N GLY A 188 1.56 7.48 13.37
CA GLY A 188 0.28 8.07 12.98
C GLY A 188 0.18 9.54 13.31
N SER A 189 -1.05 9.97 13.63
CA SER A 189 -1.36 11.28 14.21
C SER A 189 -2.02 11.06 15.57
N PHE A 190 -1.25 11.29 16.63
CA PHE A 190 -1.68 11.16 18.03
C PHE A 190 -0.68 11.86 18.95
N ASN A 191 -1.13 12.36 20.10
CA ASN A 191 -0.26 13.02 21.09
C ASN A 191 -0.35 12.42 22.50
N SER A 192 -1.25 11.45 22.69
CA SER A 192 -1.40 10.74 23.96
C SER A 192 -1.96 9.34 23.73
N ILE A 193 -2.01 8.56 24.80
CA ILE A 193 -2.65 7.25 24.84
C ILE A 193 -4.03 7.34 25.48
N GLY A 194 -4.87 6.32 25.29
CA GLY A 194 -6.24 6.28 25.83
C GLY A 194 -6.30 6.25 27.36
N TYR A 195 -5.25 5.77 28.03
CA TYR A 195 -5.07 5.83 29.49
C TYR A 195 -3.84 6.68 29.85
N PRO A 196 -3.94 8.03 29.84
CA PRO A 196 -2.81 8.94 30.03
C PRO A 196 -2.07 8.74 31.35
N GLU A 197 -2.75 8.22 32.39
CA GLU A 197 -2.14 7.90 33.68
C GLU A 197 -1.01 6.87 33.59
N LEU A 198 -0.94 6.07 32.52
CA LEU A 198 0.14 5.11 32.29
C LEU A 198 1.41 5.77 31.74
N LEU A 199 1.35 7.05 31.34
CA LEU A 199 2.52 7.85 30.94
C LEU A 199 3.28 8.40 32.15
N ASP A 200 2.67 8.43 33.33
CA ASP A 200 3.33 8.89 34.55
C ASP A 200 4.22 7.78 35.11
N ILE A 201 5.54 7.97 35.02
CA ILE A 201 6.56 7.01 35.45
C ILE A 201 7.30 7.49 36.71
N THR A 202 7.64 6.55 37.59
CA THR A 202 8.56 6.80 38.71
C THR A 202 9.78 5.93 38.55
N PHE A 203 10.98 6.51 38.47
CA PHE A 203 12.20 5.73 38.34
C PHE A 203 13.24 6.09 39.39
N ASN A 204 14.10 5.12 39.66
CA ASN A 204 15.18 5.19 40.62
C ASN A 204 16.43 5.70 39.92
N GLU A 205 16.63 7.02 39.88
CA GLU A 205 17.81 7.59 39.27
C GLU A 205 19.01 7.44 40.23
N THR A 206 20.08 6.77 39.78
CA THR A 206 21.33 6.67 40.54
C THR A 206 22.26 7.79 40.10
N ILE A 207 22.16 8.93 40.76
CA ILE A 207 22.93 10.11 40.40
C ILE A 207 24.39 9.90 40.84
N THR A 208 25.33 9.95 39.89
CA THR A 208 26.79 9.87 40.15
C THR A 208 27.40 11.25 39.89
N ASN A 209 27.47 12.08 40.93
CA ASN A 209 27.99 13.43 40.80
C ASN A 209 29.53 13.44 40.82
N THR A 210 30.13 14.01 39.76
CA THR A 210 31.55 14.41 39.73
C THR A 210 31.63 15.85 39.22
N THR A 211 32.08 16.80 40.05
CA THR A 211 32.26 18.20 39.61
C THR A 211 33.28 18.96 40.47
N ILE A 212 33.91 19.94 39.82
CA ILE A 212 35.11 20.71 40.20
C ILE A 212 34.74 21.96 41.05
N VAL A 213 35.59 22.27 42.03
CA VAL A 213 35.41 23.23 43.16
C VAL A 213 35.70 24.71 42.83
N LYS A 214 35.00 25.64 43.51
CA LYS A 214 35.48 27.02 43.81
C LYS A 214 35.66 27.23 45.33
N ASN A 215 36.78 27.83 45.71
CA ASN A 215 37.15 28.20 47.09
C ASN A 215 36.43 29.48 47.53
N ASP A 216 35.51 29.38 48.50
CA ASP A 216 35.44 30.29 49.66
C ASP A 216 34.69 29.59 50.81
N SER A 217 35.16 29.79 52.02
CA SER A 217 35.03 28.88 53.17
C SER A 217 33.72 28.97 53.98
N SER A 218 32.56 29.09 53.35
CA SER A 218 31.27 29.09 54.07
C SER A 218 30.17 28.36 53.30
N ILE A 219 29.46 27.47 53.99
CA ILE A 219 28.23 26.82 53.51
C ILE A 219 27.17 27.91 53.28
N ILE A 220 26.44 27.84 52.16
CA ILE A 220 25.31 28.72 51.89
C ILE A 220 24.10 28.21 52.72
N ASP A 221 23.66 28.96 53.73
CA ASP A 221 22.45 28.63 54.50
C ASP A 221 21.21 29.06 53.72
N ILE A 222 20.42 28.08 53.30
CA ILE A 222 19.15 28.27 52.58
C ILE A 222 17.97 28.55 53.53
N SER A 223 18.21 28.71 54.84
CA SER A 223 17.15 28.89 55.85
C SER A 223 16.91 30.37 56.14
N GLN A 224 15.67 30.85 56.04
CA GLN A 224 15.34 32.20 56.45
C GLN A 224 15.25 32.30 57.99
N LYS A 225 16.06 33.14 58.63
CA LYS A 225 15.97 33.38 60.09
C LYS A 225 14.68 34.12 60.47
N VAL A 226 14.08 33.73 61.59
CA VAL A 226 12.87 34.35 62.17
C VAL A 226 13.27 35.37 63.22
N PRO A 227 12.79 36.63 63.15
CA PRO A 227 13.07 37.64 64.15
C PRO A 227 12.41 37.29 65.50
N ILE A 228 13.20 37.28 66.58
CA ILE A 228 12.73 37.15 67.97
C ILE A 228 13.15 38.41 68.73
N PHE A 229 12.21 39.08 69.39
CA PHE A 229 12.53 40.28 70.17
C PHE A 229 12.73 39.95 71.66
N PRO A 230 13.69 40.61 72.34
CA PRO A 230 13.89 40.43 73.78
C PRO A 230 12.65 40.69 74.65
N SER A 231 11.73 41.56 74.20
CA SER A 231 10.47 41.83 74.90
C SER A 231 9.49 40.66 74.90
N ASP A 232 9.64 39.73 73.96
CA ASP A 232 8.68 38.65 73.69
C ASP A 232 9.12 37.32 74.32
N VAL A 233 10.19 37.37 75.10
CA VAL A 233 10.82 36.22 75.75
C VAL A 233 10.52 36.19 77.23
N VAL A 234 10.06 35.02 77.70
CA VAL A 234 9.78 34.72 79.10
C VAL A 234 10.47 33.42 79.48
N ALA A 235 11.18 33.41 80.62
CA ALA A 235 11.76 32.20 81.19
C ALA A 235 11.22 31.92 82.59
N THR A 236 11.11 30.65 82.97
CA THR A 236 10.59 30.24 84.28
C THR A 236 11.63 30.30 85.40
N GLY A 237 12.90 30.58 85.09
CA GLY A 237 14.02 30.66 86.03
C GLY A 237 15.32 31.10 85.34
N GLY A 238 16.36 31.33 86.13
CA GLY A 238 17.69 31.75 85.66
C GLY A 238 17.87 33.23 85.34
N VAL A 239 19.10 33.61 84.98
CA VAL A 239 19.50 34.98 84.60
C VAL A 239 19.86 35.04 83.11
N ASN A 240 19.80 36.24 82.51
CA ASN A 240 20.17 36.50 81.11
C ASN A 240 19.33 35.79 80.03
N ALA A 241 18.10 35.38 80.34
CA ALA A 241 17.21 34.68 79.39
C ALA A 241 17.00 35.43 78.05
N GLN A 242 17.04 36.76 78.07
CA GLN A 242 16.80 37.58 76.87
C GLN A 242 18.06 37.78 76.01
N ASN A 243 19.25 37.43 76.54
CA ASN A 243 20.53 37.68 75.88
C ASN A 243 20.98 36.56 74.93
N ILE A 244 20.24 35.44 74.91
CA ILE A 244 20.60 34.25 74.10
C ILE A 244 19.99 34.27 72.69
N ILE A 245 19.23 35.31 72.34
CA ILE A 245 18.69 35.44 70.98
C ILE A 245 19.85 35.86 70.07
N CYS A 246 20.21 35.03 69.09
CA CYS A 246 21.25 35.32 68.09
C CYS A 246 22.59 35.79 68.71
N PRO A 247 23.33 34.87 69.35
CA PRO A 247 24.46 35.21 70.22
C PRO A 247 25.63 35.84 69.46
N THR A 248 26.25 36.88 70.04
CA THR A 248 27.48 37.50 69.52
C THR A 248 28.67 37.43 70.47
N ASP A 249 28.49 37.00 71.74
CA ASP A 249 29.56 36.91 72.75
C ASP A 249 29.32 35.75 73.75
N GLU A 250 30.35 34.92 73.98
CA GLU A 250 30.33 33.68 74.80
C GLU A 250 30.06 33.88 76.32
N GLN A 251 29.94 35.11 76.83
CA GLN A 251 29.93 35.37 78.29
C GLN A 251 28.56 35.66 78.92
N ASN A 252 27.46 35.62 78.15
CA ASN A 252 26.13 36.06 78.61
C ASN A 252 25.00 35.03 78.45
N GLY A 253 25.32 33.72 78.48
CA GLY A 253 24.32 32.65 78.35
C GLY A 253 23.21 32.67 79.41
N TRP A 254 22.05 32.11 79.07
CA TRP A 254 20.94 31.89 79.98
C TRP A 254 21.31 30.78 80.95
N ARG A 255 21.47 31.16 82.23
CA ARG A 255 21.98 30.27 83.27
C ARG A 255 20.95 30.07 84.37
N LEU A 256 20.63 28.81 84.65
CA LEU A 256 19.76 28.40 85.75
C LEU A 256 20.53 28.34 87.09
N ASP A 257 19.81 28.40 88.21
CA ASP A 257 20.40 28.16 89.52
C ASP A 257 20.74 26.67 89.71
N ASN A 258 21.68 26.37 90.62
CA ASN A 258 22.14 25.01 90.87
C ASN A 258 20.97 24.08 91.25
N GLY A 259 20.81 22.98 90.54
CA GLY A 259 19.74 22.02 90.81
C GLY A 259 18.39 22.32 90.13
N GLU A 260 18.25 23.44 89.41
CA GLU A 260 16.98 23.84 88.80
C GLU A 260 16.85 23.45 87.33
N LEU A 261 15.61 23.18 86.91
CA LEU A 261 15.19 23.06 85.51
C LEU A 261 14.38 24.31 85.14
N GLY A 262 14.47 24.71 83.88
CA GLY A 262 13.85 25.92 83.37
C GLY A 262 13.24 25.72 82.00
N SER A 263 12.26 26.56 81.67
CA SER A 263 11.69 26.66 80.34
C SER A 263 11.89 28.08 79.82
N TRP A 264 12.27 28.20 78.56
CA TRP A 264 12.44 29.45 77.83
C TRP A 264 11.40 29.50 76.73
N THR A 265 10.59 30.56 76.70
CA THR A 265 9.50 30.72 75.75
C THR A 265 9.69 32.00 74.96
N ALA A 266 9.63 31.90 73.63
CA ALA A 266 9.57 33.05 72.74
C ALA A 266 8.20 33.12 72.06
N THR A 267 7.59 34.30 72.11
CA THR A 267 6.42 34.64 71.30
C THR A 267 6.90 35.24 69.99
N ILE A 268 6.30 34.81 68.88
CA ILE A 268 6.61 35.27 67.54
C ILE A 268 5.50 36.24 67.12
N GLN A 269 5.89 37.37 66.54
CA GLN A 269 4.95 38.45 66.18
C GLN A 269 3.99 38.09 65.04
N ASN A 270 4.38 37.13 64.19
CA ASN A 270 3.50 36.55 63.17
C ASN A 270 3.54 35.02 63.24
N THR A 271 2.52 34.39 62.68
CA THR A 271 2.46 32.94 62.55
C THR A 271 3.48 32.49 61.52
N ILE A 272 4.35 31.56 61.90
CA ILE A 272 5.40 31.02 61.03
C ILE A 272 5.38 29.50 61.06
N ASN A 273 5.82 28.90 59.98
CA ASN A 273 6.12 27.48 59.91
C ASN A 273 7.63 27.30 60.16
N PRO A 274 8.07 26.65 61.24
CA PRO A 274 9.49 26.58 61.55
C PRO A 274 10.15 25.40 60.81
N SER A 275 11.31 25.62 60.21
CA SER A 275 12.10 24.57 59.54
C SER A 275 13.24 24.07 60.43
N LYS A 276 13.90 24.98 61.16
CA LYS A 276 15.13 24.71 61.90
C LYS A 276 15.19 25.50 63.22
N LEU A 277 15.72 24.86 64.26
CA LEU A 277 16.08 25.44 65.54
C LEU A 277 17.57 25.22 65.77
N ARG A 278 18.34 26.29 65.89
CA ARG A 278 19.78 26.24 66.22
C ARG A 278 19.96 26.54 67.69
N LEU A 279 20.70 25.68 68.40
CA LEU A 279 21.00 25.84 69.82
C LEU A 279 22.51 25.89 70.05
N TYR A 280 22.96 26.87 70.82
CA TYR A 280 24.35 27.00 71.24
C TYR A 280 24.46 26.54 72.68
N ASN A 281 25.12 25.41 72.90
CA ASN A 281 25.34 24.90 74.25
C ASN A 281 26.40 25.75 74.96
N SER A 282 26.52 25.59 76.29
CA SER A 282 27.48 26.36 77.05
C SER A 282 28.92 26.09 76.59
N ALA A 283 29.71 27.16 76.38
CA ALA A 283 31.15 27.07 76.15
C ALA A 283 31.94 26.49 77.35
N SER A 284 31.29 26.28 78.50
CA SER A 284 31.88 25.67 79.69
C SER A 284 32.16 24.17 79.47
N GLN A 285 33.37 23.73 79.80
CA GLN A 285 33.76 22.31 79.71
C GLN A 285 33.03 21.37 80.70
N SER A 286 32.23 21.91 81.63
CA SER A 286 31.66 21.13 82.73
C SER A 286 30.17 21.36 82.97
N HIS A 287 29.59 22.41 82.40
CA HIS A 287 28.19 22.81 82.61
C HIS A 287 27.52 23.03 81.26
N GLY A 288 26.23 22.74 81.12
CA GLY A 288 25.51 22.92 79.86
C GLY A 288 24.20 22.14 79.81
N VAL A 289 23.38 22.34 78.79
CA VAL A 289 22.15 21.56 78.59
C VAL A 289 22.49 20.20 77.97
N LYS A 290 21.90 19.13 78.49
CA LYS A 290 22.11 17.75 78.01
C LYS A 290 20.92 17.22 77.23
N THR A 291 19.71 17.48 77.73
CA THR A 291 18.47 17.02 77.07
C THR A 291 17.40 18.07 77.23
N PHE A 292 16.71 18.35 76.13
CA PHE A 292 15.62 19.32 76.08
C PHE A 292 14.44 18.78 75.27
N ARG A 293 13.35 19.55 75.25
CA ARG A 293 12.23 19.36 74.31
C ARG A 293 11.67 20.70 73.87
N VAL A 294 10.97 20.70 72.74
CA VAL A 294 10.28 21.87 72.20
C VAL A 294 8.78 21.67 72.25
N ILE A 295 8.04 22.67 72.73
CA ILE A 295 6.57 22.69 72.77
C ILE A 295 6.09 23.89 71.98
N SER A 296 5.14 23.70 71.06
CA SER A 296 4.58 24.78 70.22
C SER A 296 3.19 25.24 70.67
N TYR A 297 2.80 26.45 70.29
CA TYR A 297 1.45 26.99 70.44
C TYR A 297 0.96 27.52 69.08
N PRO A 298 -0.30 27.27 68.66
CA PRO A 298 -1.46 26.84 69.47
C PRO A 298 -1.59 25.33 69.72
N ALA A 299 -0.80 24.49 69.05
CA ALA A 299 -0.96 23.04 69.13
C ALA A 299 -0.75 22.46 70.54
N GLY A 300 0.02 23.13 71.41
CA GLY A 300 0.30 22.70 72.79
C GLY A 300 1.04 21.35 72.87
N SER A 301 1.66 20.92 71.77
CA SER A 301 2.20 19.58 71.57
C SER A 301 3.73 19.61 71.53
N ILE A 302 4.35 18.48 71.83
CA ILE A 302 5.81 18.30 71.72
C ILE A 302 6.15 18.18 70.23
N MET A 303 7.17 18.91 69.79
CA MET A 303 7.63 18.93 68.41
C MET A 303 8.63 17.81 68.15
N ASN A 304 8.48 17.16 66.99
CA ASN A 304 9.42 16.15 66.51
C ASN A 304 10.55 16.85 65.77
N LEU A 305 11.79 16.53 66.15
CA LEU A 305 12.99 17.13 65.61
C LEU A 305 13.92 16.06 65.02
N SER A 306 14.66 16.43 63.99
CA SER A 306 15.78 15.66 63.47
C SER A 306 17.09 16.40 63.72
N TYR A 307 18.15 15.69 64.08
CA TYR A 307 19.46 16.25 64.40
C TYR A 307 20.57 15.32 63.89
N ILE A 308 21.79 15.85 63.82
CA ILE A 308 22.98 15.06 63.46
C ILE A 308 23.60 14.50 64.74
N ASP A 309 23.72 13.18 64.84
CA ASP A 309 24.40 12.56 65.97
C ASP A 309 25.93 12.64 65.79
N PRO A 310 26.68 13.28 66.70
CA PRO A 310 28.13 13.45 66.55
C PRO A 310 28.89 12.12 66.51
N SER A 311 28.35 11.04 67.11
CA SER A 311 29.05 9.76 67.23
C SER A 311 29.23 9.02 65.90
N ASP A 312 28.26 9.16 64.99
CA ASP A 312 28.22 8.47 63.69
C ASP A 312 27.92 9.39 62.50
N LEU A 313 27.74 10.69 62.75
CA LEU A 313 27.36 11.73 61.77
C LEU A 313 26.09 11.40 60.99
N SER A 314 25.23 10.53 61.53
CA SER A 314 23.97 10.16 60.90
C SER A 314 22.82 11.05 61.38
N LEU A 315 21.83 11.23 60.49
CA LEU A 315 20.58 11.90 60.82
C LEU A 315 19.75 11.02 61.77
N LYS A 316 19.39 11.55 62.95
CA LYS A 316 18.55 10.88 63.93
C LYS A 316 17.35 11.76 64.31
N PHE A 317 16.33 11.13 64.87
CA PHE A 317 15.08 11.78 65.26
C PHE A 317 14.90 11.76 66.78
N CYS A 318 14.35 12.82 67.33
CA CYS A 318 13.97 12.94 68.73
C CYS A 318 12.62 13.65 68.88
N GLU A 319 11.90 13.33 69.96
CA GLU A 319 10.62 13.97 70.29
C GLU A 319 10.71 14.61 71.68
N ALA A 320 10.32 13.87 72.73
CA ALA A 320 10.30 14.37 74.09
C ALA A 320 11.69 14.47 74.77
N PHE A 321 12.74 13.89 74.17
CA PHE A 321 14.08 13.80 74.73
C PHE A 321 15.13 14.06 73.64
N CYS A 322 15.33 15.33 73.29
CA CYS A 322 16.32 15.72 72.30
C CYS A 322 17.70 15.96 72.94
N PRO A 323 18.75 15.27 72.49
CA PRO A 323 20.08 15.43 73.06
C PRO A 323 20.74 16.72 72.54
N LEU A 324 21.41 17.44 73.45
CA LEU A 324 22.31 18.54 73.10
C LEU A 324 23.70 18.18 73.63
N PHE A 325 24.66 18.01 72.73
CA PHE A 325 26.00 17.54 73.08
C PHE A 325 26.89 18.68 73.58
N GLN A 326 27.91 18.37 74.39
CA GLN A 326 28.88 19.39 74.80
C GLN A 326 29.81 19.74 73.63
N ASN A 327 30.21 21.01 73.55
CA ASN A 327 31.09 21.53 72.49
C ASN A 327 32.37 20.69 72.31
N SER A 328 32.98 20.25 73.42
CA SER A 328 34.18 19.39 73.41
C SER A 328 33.91 17.97 72.88
N GLU A 329 32.73 17.42 73.13
CA GLU A 329 32.31 16.11 72.62
C GLU A 329 32.12 16.17 71.10
N VAL A 330 31.45 17.23 70.61
CA VAL A 330 31.26 17.45 69.17
C VAL A 330 32.61 17.67 68.47
N GLU A 331 33.49 18.53 69.00
CA GLU A 331 34.82 18.77 68.43
C GLU A 331 35.66 17.48 68.36
N SER A 332 35.63 16.67 69.43
CA SER A 332 36.33 15.38 69.44
C SER A 332 35.78 14.38 68.42
N SER A 333 34.46 14.41 68.18
CA SER A 333 33.80 13.51 67.24
C SER A 333 34.00 13.94 65.78
N LEU A 334 33.96 15.24 65.50
CA LEU A 334 34.24 15.80 64.17
C LEU A 334 35.70 15.53 63.76
N SER A 335 36.65 15.75 64.69
CA SER A 335 38.06 15.43 64.45
C SER A 335 38.32 13.93 64.29
N ALA A 336 37.64 13.06 65.04
CA ALA A 336 37.72 11.60 64.88
C ALA A 336 37.20 11.11 63.51
N ASN A 337 36.25 11.84 62.91
CA ASN A 337 35.70 11.57 61.58
C ASN A 337 36.44 12.31 60.45
N ASN A 338 37.62 12.88 60.71
CA ASN A 338 38.45 13.62 59.74
C ASN A 338 37.77 14.85 59.10
N ILE A 339 36.80 15.47 59.78
CA ILE A 339 36.16 16.71 59.31
C ILE A 339 37.07 17.90 59.64
N THR A 340 37.56 18.58 58.60
CA THR A 340 38.35 19.81 58.72
C THR A 340 37.43 21.04 58.83
N ASN A 341 37.79 22.03 59.67
CA ASN A 341 37.01 23.25 59.98
C ASN A 341 35.89 23.10 61.03
N ASN A 342 35.82 21.97 61.76
CA ASN A 342 34.84 21.75 62.84
C ASN A 342 33.36 21.97 62.45
N THR A 343 33.02 21.77 61.17
CA THR A 343 31.65 21.91 60.65
C THR A 343 31.28 20.70 59.81
N TYR A 344 30.19 20.03 60.16
CA TYR A 344 29.55 19.00 59.35
C TYR A 344 28.11 19.42 59.04
N TYR A 345 27.61 19.10 57.85
CA TYR A 345 26.23 19.42 57.48
C TYR A 345 25.58 18.26 56.73
N THR A 346 24.26 18.23 56.76
CA THR A 346 23.43 17.33 55.97
C THR A 346 22.12 18.01 55.60
N PHE A 347 21.43 17.48 54.59
CA PHE A 347 20.11 17.95 54.20
C PHE A 347 19.04 17.02 54.76
N THR A 348 17.92 17.59 55.18
CA THR A 348 16.71 16.87 55.62
C THR A 348 15.48 17.52 54.98
N ASN A 349 14.31 16.93 55.19
CA ASN A 349 13.03 17.39 54.66
C ASN A 349 13.10 17.59 53.12
N ASN A 350 13.45 16.53 52.38
CA ASN A 350 13.56 16.54 50.91
C ASN A 350 14.50 17.65 50.36
N ASN A 351 15.65 17.85 50.99
CA ASN A 351 16.62 18.91 50.63
C ASN A 351 16.12 20.34 50.85
N GLN A 352 15.04 20.55 51.61
CA GLN A 352 14.49 21.87 51.92
C GLN A 352 15.06 22.46 53.21
N THR A 353 15.71 21.67 54.07
CA THR A 353 16.33 22.15 55.32
C THR A 353 17.77 21.65 55.43
N ILE A 354 18.71 22.57 55.66
CA ILE A 354 20.10 22.24 55.96
C ILE A 354 20.30 22.15 57.48
N LEU A 355 20.88 21.05 57.94
CA LEU A 355 21.29 20.83 59.32
C LEU A 355 22.80 20.96 59.42
N GLU A 356 23.28 21.81 60.32
CA GLU A 356 24.70 21.93 60.64
C GLU A 356 25.00 21.46 62.07
N LEU A 357 26.15 20.81 62.21
CA LEU A 357 26.75 20.40 63.48
C LEU A 357 28.15 21.01 63.55
N THR A 358 28.35 21.90 64.53
CA THR A 358 29.66 22.53 64.79
C THR A 358 30.07 22.33 66.25
N ASN A 359 31.32 22.68 66.58
CA ASN A 359 31.76 22.75 67.97
C ASN A 359 31.18 23.95 68.74
N GLU A 360 30.34 24.78 68.11
CA GLU A 360 29.73 25.97 68.73
C GLU A 360 28.21 25.83 68.86
N PHE A 361 27.55 25.19 67.89
CA PHE A 361 26.11 25.02 67.85
C PHE A 361 25.69 23.70 67.20
N GLN A 362 24.45 23.31 67.49
CA GLN A 362 23.80 22.16 66.89
C GLN A 362 22.43 22.55 66.35
N ASP A 363 22.16 22.15 65.12
CA ASP A 363 20.86 22.34 64.48
C ASP A 363 19.90 21.18 64.74
N PHE A 364 18.62 21.53 64.85
CA PHE A 364 17.50 20.63 64.98
C PHE A 364 16.41 21.04 64.00
N ALA A 365 16.11 20.20 63.01
CA ALA A 365 15.11 20.49 62.00
C ALA A 365 13.75 19.97 62.46
N PHE A 366 12.70 20.74 62.26
CA PHE A 366 11.35 20.32 62.57
C PHE A 366 10.89 19.29 61.53
N VAL A 367 10.36 18.17 61.99
CA VAL A 367 9.79 17.12 61.13
C VAL A 367 8.37 17.47 60.71
N ASN A 368 7.64 18.16 61.60
CA ASN A 368 6.26 18.58 61.35
C ASN A 368 6.22 20.07 61.02
N HIS A 369 5.77 20.37 59.80
CA HIS A 369 5.55 21.73 59.30
C HIS A 369 4.24 22.29 59.84
N VAL A 370 4.22 22.75 61.09
CA VAL A 370 3.02 23.35 61.72
C VAL A 370 3.21 24.83 62.03
N ASP A 371 2.15 25.59 61.83
CA ASP A 371 2.08 27.01 62.15
C ASP A 371 2.19 27.25 63.67
N ILE A 372 3.15 28.08 64.07
CA ILE A 372 3.40 28.44 65.47
C ILE A 372 3.33 29.96 65.69
N LYS A 373 2.79 30.34 66.86
CA LYS A 373 2.84 31.71 67.40
C LYS A 373 3.79 31.86 68.60
N SER A 374 4.13 30.75 69.25
CA SER A 374 5.18 30.72 70.26
C SER A 374 5.77 29.32 70.35
N PHE A 375 7.01 29.23 70.80
CA PHE A 375 7.64 27.96 71.14
C PHE A 375 8.35 28.03 72.49
N THR A 376 8.36 26.91 73.21
CA THR A 376 9.01 26.75 74.49
C THR A 376 10.09 25.70 74.39
N VAL A 377 11.33 26.07 74.70
CA VAL A 377 12.44 25.15 74.95
C VAL A 377 12.46 24.81 76.44
N GLN A 378 12.20 23.55 76.77
CA GLN A 378 12.21 23.08 78.16
C GLN A 378 13.43 22.17 78.41
N ILE A 379 14.23 22.53 79.41
CA ILE A 379 15.39 21.74 79.83
C ILE A 379 14.93 20.58 80.71
N LEU A 380 15.40 19.38 80.40
CA LEU A 380 15.05 18.14 81.08
C LEU A 380 16.25 17.57 81.86
N GLU A 381 17.44 17.63 81.29
CA GLU A 381 18.71 17.24 81.91
C GLU A 381 19.82 18.23 81.55
N TYR A 382 20.82 18.36 82.42
CA TYR A 382 21.99 19.22 82.23
C TYR A 382 23.28 18.52 82.68
N TYR A 383 24.41 19.01 82.17
CA TYR A 383 25.75 18.63 82.60
C TYR A 383 26.19 19.53 83.77
N GLY A 384 26.99 18.99 84.71
CA GLY A 384 27.55 19.76 85.82
C GLY A 384 26.56 20.13 86.92
N ASP A 385 26.78 21.28 87.57
CA ASP A 385 25.97 21.74 88.71
C ASP A 385 24.70 22.51 88.30
N TYR A 386 24.65 23.06 87.08
CA TYR A 386 23.55 23.88 86.55
C TYR A 386 23.49 23.82 85.01
N ALA A 387 22.31 24.12 84.46
CA ALA A 387 22.11 24.25 83.01
C ALA A 387 22.47 25.67 82.53
N GLN A 388 23.16 25.74 81.40
CA GLN A 388 23.42 26.99 80.69
C GLN A 388 23.27 26.77 79.20
N LEU A 389 22.62 27.71 78.52
CA LEU A 389 22.47 27.76 77.07
C LEU A 389 22.94 29.14 76.58
N ASP A 390 23.84 29.17 75.61
CA ASP A 390 24.51 30.41 75.20
C ASP A 390 23.78 31.10 74.04
N GLY A 391 22.91 30.39 73.32
CA GLY A 391 22.26 30.92 72.12
C GLY A 391 21.10 30.09 71.59
N ILE A 392 20.16 30.77 70.91
CA ILE A 392 19.02 30.20 70.19
C ILE A 392 18.78 31.00 68.91
N GLU A 393 18.62 30.31 67.78
CA GLU A 393 18.06 30.88 66.54
C GLU A 393 16.94 29.97 66.01
N LEU A 394 15.92 30.59 65.39
CA LEU A 394 14.83 29.88 64.74
C LEU A 394 14.80 30.28 63.27
N SER A 395 14.55 29.32 62.38
CA SER A 395 14.37 29.54 60.95
C SER A 395 12.98 29.11 60.48
N ALA A 396 12.47 29.82 59.49
CA ALA A 396 11.19 29.52 58.84
C ALA A 396 11.37 28.53 57.68
N ASP A 397 10.28 27.87 57.33
CA ASP A 397 10.15 27.05 56.14
C ASP A 397 9.90 27.93 54.90
N GLY A 398 10.69 27.71 53.86
CA GLY A 398 10.78 28.59 52.69
C GLY A 398 11.22 30.02 53.02
N ILE A 399 10.86 30.96 52.15
CA ILE A 399 11.13 32.39 52.31
C ILE A 399 9.81 33.16 52.40
N ASN A 400 9.62 33.91 53.47
CA ASN A 400 8.42 34.71 53.73
C ASN A 400 8.77 36.20 53.70
N ILE A 401 8.11 36.97 52.84
CA ILE A 401 8.21 38.43 52.77
C ILE A 401 6.89 39.04 53.21
N TYR A 402 6.87 39.72 54.35
CA TYR A 402 5.67 40.36 54.88
C TYR A 402 5.53 41.79 54.35
N ALA A 403 4.29 42.26 54.22
CA ALA A 403 4.01 43.65 53.83
C ALA A 403 4.33 44.63 54.96
N ASN A 404 4.25 44.15 56.22
CA ASN A 404 4.70 44.90 57.37
C ASN A 404 6.21 44.71 57.53
N GLU A 405 6.96 45.75 57.17
CA GLU A 405 8.42 45.73 57.15
C GLU A 405 9.06 45.44 58.52
N GLN A 406 8.34 45.64 59.64
CA GLN A 406 8.84 45.26 60.96
C GLN A 406 9.06 43.75 61.12
N PHE A 407 8.36 42.92 60.34
CA PHE A 407 8.49 41.45 60.37
C PHE A 407 9.59 40.93 59.44
N ASN A 408 10.08 41.75 58.52
CA ASN A 408 11.19 41.41 57.63
C ASN A 408 12.55 41.79 58.24
N ASN A 409 12.58 42.76 59.15
CA ASN A 409 13.81 43.26 59.77
C ASN A 409 14.28 42.34 60.90
N LEU A 410 15.49 41.79 60.76
CA LEU A 410 16.15 40.98 61.78
C LEU A 410 16.83 41.87 62.84
N PRO A 411 16.48 41.75 64.14
CA PRO A 411 17.31 42.30 65.19
C PRO A 411 18.59 41.45 65.31
N SER A 412 19.72 42.01 64.86
CA SER A 412 21.09 41.60 65.22
C SER A 412 21.66 40.23 64.76
N CYS A 413 20.88 39.34 64.13
CA CYS A 413 21.36 38.00 63.69
C CYS A 413 22.04 37.95 62.31
N ALA A 414 22.25 39.10 61.66
CA ALA A 414 22.76 39.18 60.29
C ALA A 414 24.29 39.28 60.30
N SER A 415 24.96 38.14 60.09
CA SER A 415 26.30 38.16 59.49
C SER A 415 26.17 38.81 58.10
N SER A 416 26.94 39.86 57.83
CA SER A 416 26.87 40.58 56.55
C SER A 416 27.60 39.83 55.44
N ASN A 417 27.19 38.59 55.14
CA ASN A 417 27.65 37.87 53.96
C ASN A 417 26.67 38.13 52.81
N ALA A 418 27.20 38.34 51.61
CA ALA A 418 26.41 38.64 50.42
C ALA A 418 25.48 37.48 49.97
N LEU A 419 25.53 36.34 50.67
CA LEU A 419 24.91 35.06 50.30
C LEU A 419 23.71 34.70 51.20
N ASP A 420 23.42 35.48 52.24
CA ASP A 420 22.30 35.22 53.16
C ASP A 420 20.97 35.69 52.55
N ILE A 421 19.87 34.98 52.85
CA ILE A 421 18.52 35.36 52.44
C ILE A 421 18.14 36.70 53.09
N ASN A 422 17.84 37.69 52.26
CA ASN A 422 17.43 39.01 52.69
C ASN A 422 16.11 39.40 52.02
N VAL A 423 15.14 39.85 52.82
CA VAL A 423 13.80 40.22 52.36
C VAL A 423 13.44 41.60 52.87
N ASN A 424 12.72 42.36 52.07
CA ASN A 424 12.12 43.64 52.50
C ASN A 424 10.89 43.98 51.66
N SER A 425 10.12 44.93 52.15
CA SER A 425 8.89 45.45 51.56
C SER A 425 8.92 46.98 51.52
N GLN A 426 8.35 47.56 50.46
CA GLN A 426 8.27 49.01 50.31
C GLN A 426 6.98 49.45 49.61
N SER A 427 6.41 50.57 50.06
CA SER A 427 5.29 51.21 49.38
C SER A 427 5.71 51.78 48.02
N ILE A 428 4.88 51.58 47.01
CA ILE A 428 5.08 52.13 45.66
C ILE A 428 3.89 53.01 45.25
N GLY A 429 4.16 54.07 44.47
CA GLY A 429 3.11 54.98 43.98
C GLY A 429 2.58 55.98 45.02
N GLY A 430 3.31 56.22 46.11
CA GLY A 430 2.95 57.25 47.11
C GLY A 430 1.71 56.89 47.95
N VAL A 431 1.52 55.60 48.23
CA VAL A 431 0.42 55.08 49.07
C VAL A 431 0.86 55.02 50.53
N ASP A 432 0.07 55.61 51.42
CA ASP A 432 0.25 55.44 52.86
C ASP A 432 -0.42 54.13 53.29
N TRP A 433 0.39 53.15 53.70
CA TRP A 433 -0.07 51.88 54.23
C TRP A 433 -0.14 51.95 55.77
N LEU A 434 -1.29 51.57 56.33
CA LEU A 434 -1.56 51.51 57.76
C LEU A 434 -1.52 50.07 58.25
N GLN A 435 -1.03 49.86 59.47
CA GLN A 435 -1.00 48.55 60.11
C GLN A 435 -2.38 48.19 60.67
N SER A 436 -2.81 46.95 60.48
CA SER A 436 -4.01 46.38 61.12
C SER A 436 -3.91 46.37 62.66
N ALA A 437 -5.04 46.21 63.36
CA ALA A 437 -5.09 46.28 64.83
C ALA A 437 -4.20 45.24 65.53
N ASN A 438 -4.02 44.06 64.92
CA ASN A 438 -3.18 42.97 65.44
C ASN A 438 -1.76 42.98 64.84
N GLY A 439 -1.51 43.82 63.84
CA GLY A 439 -0.20 43.92 63.19
C GLY A 439 0.03 42.97 62.01
N ASP A 440 -0.87 42.02 61.78
CA ASP A 440 -0.69 40.87 60.88
C ASP A 440 -0.61 41.24 59.39
N TYR A 441 -1.31 42.30 58.96
CA TYR A 441 -1.31 42.79 57.59
C TYR A 441 -1.36 44.32 57.51
N MET A 442 -1.05 44.85 56.32
CA MET A 442 -1.12 46.26 55.98
C MET A 442 -2.37 46.56 55.14
N TYR A 443 -2.99 47.72 55.33
CA TYR A 443 -4.11 48.18 54.51
C TYR A 443 -3.97 49.63 54.08
N SER A 444 -4.62 50.01 52.99
CA SER A 444 -4.72 51.42 52.57
C SER A 444 -6.06 51.70 51.91
N THR A 445 -6.52 52.95 52.01
CA THR A 445 -7.71 53.43 51.32
C THR A 445 -7.31 54.37 50.19
N ILE A 446 -7.54 53.95 48.95
CA ILE A 446 -7.14 54.69 47.75
C ILE A 446 -8.40 55.18 47.03
N ALA A 447 -8.49 56.47 46.73
CA ALA A 447 -9.64 57.00 46.00
C ALA A 447 -9.68 56.43 44.57
N THR A 448 -10.87 56.10 44.07
CA THR A 448 -11.02 55.39 42.77
C THR A 448 -10.50 56.22 41.58
N ASP A 449 -10.53 57.55 41.67
CA ASP A 449 -9.97 58.47 40.67
C ASP A 449 -8.44 58.55 40.68
N GLU A 450 -7.78 58.00 41.70
CA GLU A 450 -6.31 57.92 41.80
C GLU A 450 -5.74 56.56 41.35
N LEU A 451 -6.59 55.61 40.93
CA LEU A 451 -6.17 54.31 40.44
C LEU A 451 -5.63 54.42 39.01
N ASN A 452 -4.31 54.38 38.88
CA ASN A 452 -3.58 54.41 37.61
C ASN A 452 -2.71 53.14 37.41
N GLY A 453 -2.88 52.13 38.27
CA GLY A 453 -2.08 50.91 38.26
C GLY A 453 -0.64 51.07 38.78
N THR A 454 -0.26 52.21 39.36
CA THR A 454 1.10 52.45 39.90
C THR A 454 1.14 52.48 41.43
N LYS A 455 -0.01 52.40 42.10
CA LYS A 455 -0.17 52.48 43.56
C LYS A 455 -0.20 51.07 44.16
N GLY A 456 0.67 50.76 45.13
CA GLY A 456 0.84 49.37 45.55
C GLY A 456 1.87 49.10 46.64
N MET A 457 2.30 47.84 46.70
CA MET A 457 3.38 47.32 47.56
C MET A 457 4.37 46.53 46.70
N ARG A 458 5.68 46.69 46.95
CA ARG A 458 6.73 45.85 46.37
C ARG A 458 7.35 44.99 47.46
N PHE A 459 7.52 43.70 47.18
CA PHE A 459 8.20 42.71 48.01
C PHE A 459 9.50 42.31 47.32
N ASN A 460 10.66 42.55 47.95
CA ASN A 460 11.96 42.20 47.41
C ASN A 460 12.52 40.99 48.16
N VAL A 461 13.14 40.06 47.44
CA VAL A 461 13.81 38.90 48.02
C VAL A 461 15.13 38.62 47.31
N GLN A 462 16.16 38.43 48.13
CA GLN A 462 17.47 37.94 47.73
C GLN A 462 17.49 36.42 47.89
N LEU A 463 17.63 35.70 46.78
CA LEU A 463 17.78 34.24 46.81
C LEU A 463 19.22 33.85 47.17
N ALA A 464 19.35 32.77 47.95
CA ALA A 464 20.65 32.19 48.29
C ALA A 464 21.15 31.20 47.23
N VAL A 465 20.25 30.44 46.58
CA VAL A 465 20.57 29.38 45.60
C VAL A 465 19.54 29.39 44.47
N SER A 466 19.97 29.09 43.24
CA SER A 466 19.07 28.93 42.09
C SER A 466 18.27 27.62 42.20
N GLY A 467 17.10 27.53 41.56
CA GLY A 467 16.32 26.29 41.58
C GLY A 467 14.86 26.51 41.18
N GLU A 468 14.04 25.49 41.37
CA GLU A 468 12.59 25.50 41.18
C GLU A 468 11.87 25.96 42.46
N TYR A 469 11.01 26.97 42.33
CA TYR A 469 10.27 27.58 43.43
C TYR A 469 8.77 27.66 43.13
N ASN A 470 7.97 27.56 44.19
CA ASN A 470 6.56 27.94 44.17
C ASN A 470 6.38 29.31 44.85
N VAL A 471 5.93 30.32 44.12
CA VAL A 471 5.72 31.68 44.62
C VAL A 471 4.24 31.91 44.90
N LEU A 472 3.89 32.16 46.15
CA LEU A 472 2.52 32.32 46.63
C LEU A 472 2.29 33.75 47.16
N MET A 473 1.12 34.32 46.86
CA MET A 473 0.66 35.58 47.45
C MET A 473 -0.45 35.27 48.46
N ASN A 474 -0.28 35.70 49.71
CA ASN A 474 -1.31 35.59 50.74
C ASN A 474 -2.21 36.83 50.74
N THR A 475 -3.53 36.60 50.86
CA THR A 475 -4.53 37.66 50.97
C THR A 475 -5.42 37.43 52.20
N VAL A 476 -5.45 38.39 53.13
CA VAL A 476 -6.32 38.33 54.31
C VAL A 476 -7.80 38.39 53.96
N GLY A 477 -8.61 37.72 54.79
CA GLY A 477 -10.07 37.71 54.64
C GLY A 477 -10.71 39.04 55.02
N CYS A 478 -11.73 39.47 54.28
CA CYS A 478 -12.39 40.75 54.48
C CYS A 478 -13.46 40.76 55.60
N LEU A 479 -13.76 39.59 56.21
CA LEU A 479 -14.67 39.50 57.35
C LEU A 479 -14.06 40.05 58.65
N GLU A 480 -12.73 40.00 58.79
CA GLU A 480 -12.02 40.40 60.01
C GLU A 480 -12.14 41.91 60.27
N ASP A 481 -12.11 42.73 59.22
CA ASP A 481 -12.18 44.19 59.27
C ASP A 481 -13.47 44.75 58.65
N ASN A 482 -14.43 43.88 58.30
CA ASN A 482 -15.71 44.20 57.67
C ASN A 482 -15.57 45.08 56.40
N SER A 483 -14.48 44.88 55.64
CA SER A 483 -14.14 45.69 54.47
C SER A 483 -14.60 45.11 53.13
N CYS A 484 -15.25 43.94 53.12
CA CYS A 484 -15.60 43.17 51.91
C CYS A 484 -16.25 43.99 50.79
N ALA A 485 -17.11 44.95 51.14
CA ALA A 485 -17.85 45.76 50.17
C ALA A 485 -16.94 46.72 49.38
N ASN A 486 -15.80 47.13 49.93
CA ASN A 486 -14.91 48.12 49.31
C ASN A 486 -13.55 47.52 48.92
N ARG A 487 -13.39 46.18 48.95
CA ARG A 487 -12.18 45.50 48.46
C ARG A 487 -12.06 45.66 46.94
N GLY A 488 -10.83 45.73 46.46
CA GLY A 488 -10.53 45.93 45.04
C GLY A 488 -9.84 44.73 44.39
N ILE A 489 -9.41 44.97 43.16
CA ILE A 489 -8.60 44.05 42.37
C ILE A 489 -7.17 44.58 42.33
N VAL A 490 -6.21 43.69 42.53
CA VAL A 490 -4.78 43.98 42.40
C VAL A 490 -4.17 43.22 41.23
N ASN A 491 -3.24 43.84 40.52
CA ASN A 491 -2.36 43.19 39.58
C ASN A 491 -1.04 42.86 40.29
N VAL A 492 -0.64 41.59 40.24
CA VAL A 492 0.56 41.10 40.92
C VAL A 492 1.53 40.56 39.89
N THR A 493 2.66 41.24 39.75
CA THR A 493 3.67 40.92 38.76
C THR A 493 4.96 40.46 39.45
N LEU A 494 5.45 39.28 39.08
CA LEU A 494 6.75 38.77 39.52
C LEU A 494 7.81 39.16 38.50
N TYR A 495 8.91 39.74 38.98
CA TYR A 495 10.07 40.12 38.19
C TYR A 495 11.30 39.33 38.62
N ASN A 496 12.11 38.89 37.66
CA ASN A 496 13.43 38.37 37.95
C ASN A 496 14.41 39.51 38.32
N SER A 497 15.61 39.12 38.71
CA SER A 497 16.73 40.03 39.05
C SER A 497 17.15 40.98 37.91
N LYS A 498 16.82 40.66 36.64
CA LYS A 498 17.03 41.50 35.46
C LYS A 498 15.84 42.42 35.15
N SER A 499 14.83 42.45 36.01
CA SER A 499 13.57 43.19 35.82
C SER A 499 12.73 42.72 34.62
N GLU A 500 12.86 41.45 34.23
CA GLU A 500 11.99 40.80 33.25
C GLU A 500 10.78 40.20 33.97
N VAL A 501 9.60 40.29 33.36
CA VAL A 501 8.36 39.76 33.91
C VAL A 501 8.36 38.24 33.77
N LEU A 502 8.28 37.54 34.91
CA LEU A 502 8.13 36.08 34.96
C LEU A 502 6.67 35.64 35.01
N SER A 503 5.83 36.39 35.72
CA SER A 503 4.39 36.16 35.76
C SER A 503 3.61 37.42 36.07
N ASN A 504 2.34 37.45 35.68
CA ASN A 504 1.43 38.56 35.93
C ASN A 504 0.02 38.04 36.23
N ASN A 505 -0.47 38.27 37.44
CA ASN A 505 -1.71 37.68 37.96
C ASN A 505 -2.68 38.75 38.46
N ILE A 506 -3.97 38.61 38.12
CA ILE A 506 -5.03 39.47 38.63
C ILE A 506 -5.68 38.80 39.84
N ILE A 507 -5.59 39.43 41.01
CA ILE A 507 -6.08 38.89 42.27
C ILE A 507 -7.22 39.75 42.82
N TYR A 508 -8.36 39.11 43.06
CA TYR A 508 -9.51 39.70 43.75
C TYR A 508 -9.32 39.57 45.27
N GLN A 509 -9.39 40.70 45.99
CA GLN A 509 -9.22 40.74 47.45
C GLN A 509 -10.54 40.64 48.24
N THR A 510 -11.61 40.14 47.60
CA THR A 510 -12.97 40.02 48.16
C THR A 510 -13.22 38.73 48.94
N ASN A 511 -12.18 37.92 49.14
CA ASN A 511 -12.25 36.66 49.87
C ASN A 511 -12.71 36.88 51.32
N GLN A 512 -13.72 36.11 51.76
CA GLN A 512 -14.26 36.20 53.11
C GLN A 512 -13.26 35.73 54.18
N TYR A 513 -12.49 34.69 53.85
CA TYR A 513 -11.47 34.09 54.69
C TYR A 513 -10.09 34.26 54.03
N LYS A 514 -9.01 34.11 54.81
CA LYS A 514 -7.64 34.16 54.27
C LYS A 514 -7.47 33.12 53.16
N LYS A 515 -6.83 33.52 52.05
CA LYS A 515 -6.49 32.65 50.92
C LYS A 515 -5.04 32.87 50.49
N TYR A 516 -4.53 31.95 49.67
CA TYR A 516 -3.32 32.14 48.89
C TYR A 516 -3.64 32.00 47.41
N ASP A 517 -2.88 32.69 46.56
CA ASP A 517 -2.91 32.57 45.10
C ASP A 517 -1.50 32.20 44.61
N VAL A 518 -1.39 31.21 43.72
CA VAL A 518 -0.10 30.81 43.13
C VAL A 518 0.28 31.83 42.06
N LEU A 519 1.38 32.55 42.25
CA LEU A 519 1.88 33.55 41.30
C LEU A 519 2.75 32.93 40.20
N TYR A 520 3.59 31.96 40.55
CA TYR A 520 4.57 31.37 39.65
C TYR A 520 5.06 30.03 40.20
N THR A 521 5.22 29.04 39.33
CA THR A 521 5.85 27.76 39.63
C THR A 521 6.89 27.53 38.54
N GLY A 522 8.17 27.50 38.91
CA GLY A 522 9.25 27.35 37.95
C GLY A 522 10.60 27.83 38.48
N ARG A 523 11.58 27.87 37.58
CA ARG A 523 12.97 28.17 37.90
C ARG A 523 13.19 29.65 38.24
N LEU A 524 13.76 29.92 39.41
CA LEU A 524 14.29 31.23 39.79
C LEU A 524 15.81 31.17 39.92
N GLU A 525 16.49 32.13 39.32
CA GLU A 525 17.96 32.20 39.27
C GLU A 525 18.52 33.30 40.17
N VAL A 526 19.64 33.01 40.81
CA VAL A 526 20.45 34.00 41.54
C VAL A 526 21.27 34.81 40.53
N ASP A 527 21.24 36.14 40.64
CA ASP A 527 22.04 37.03 39.79
C ASP A 527 23.45 37.23 40.34
N TYR A 528 24.39 36.36 39.99
CA TYR A 528 25.80 36.54 40.32
C TYR A 528 26.55 37.32 39.23
N PRO A 529 27.45 38.27 39.59
CA PRO A 529 27.87 38.70 40.94
C PRO A 529 27.15 39.96 41.46
N ASP A 530 26.20 40.50 40.69
CA ASP A 530 25.53 41.78 40.99
C ASP A 530 24.54 41.67 42.17
N ASN A 531 24.16 40.45 42.55
CA ASN A 531 23.26 40.10 43.65
C ASN A 531 21.99 40.94 43.66
N LYS A 532 21.36 41.16 42.50
CA LYS A 532 20.10 41.91 42.44
C LYS A 532 18.93 41.07 42.97
N PRO A 533 18.08 41.62 43.86
CA PRO A 533 16.92 40.90 44.36
C PRO A 533 15.89 40.74 43.25
N LEU A 534 15.21 39.60 43.25
CA LEU A 534 13.94 39.47 42.54
C LEU A 534 12.85 40.16 43.34
N TYR A 535 11.77 40.58 42.68
CA TYR A 535 10.72 41.32 43.36
C TYR A 535 9.33 41.05 42.80
N VAL A 536 8.34 41.10 43.69
CA VAL A 536 6.92 41.03 43.38
C VAL A 536 6.31 42.42 43.56
N GLU A 537 5.65 42.94 42.55
CA GLU A 537 4.88 44.18 42.64
C GLU A 537 3.39 43.88 42.66
N MET A 538 2.70 44.31 43.73
CA MET A 538 1.26 44.29 43.83
C MET A 538 0.72 45.71 43.65
N THR A 539 0.07 46.00 42.53
CA THR A 539 -0.56 47.30 42.26
C THR A 539 -2.08 47.22 42.25
N VAL A 540 -2.74 48.23 42.81
CA VAL A 540 -4.21 48.30 42.85
C VAL A 540 -4.71 48.86 41.53
N ILE A 541 -5.55 48.09 40.83
CA ILE A 541 -5.99 48.42 39.47
C ILE A 541 -7.46 48.80 39.39
N GLU A 542 -8.32 48.23 40.23
CA GLU A 542 -9.77 48.43 40.09
C GLU A 542 -10.50 48.44 41.45
N SER A 543 -11.55 49.27 41.53
CA SER A 543 -12.54 49.29 42.60
C SER A 543 -13.77 48.49 42.20
N LEU A 544 -14.20 47.54 43.02
CA LEU A 544 -15.38 46.73 42.73
C LEU A 544 -16.69 47.44 43.11
N ASN A 545 -16.69 48.26 44.16
CA ASN A 545 -17.82 49.10 44.56
C ASN A 545 -17.34 50.31 45.37
N GLY A 546 -17.86 51.51 45.09
CA GLY A 546 -17.62 52.71 45.90
C GLY A 546 -16.59 53.69 45.32
N ASN A 547 -16.43 54.83 46.00
CA ASN A 547 -15.53 55.94 45.59
C ASN A 547 -14.06 55.73 46.03
N TYR A 548 -13.78 54.64 46.73
CA TYR A 548 -12.43 54.28 47.18
C TYR A 548 -12.28 52.76 47.23
N VAL A 549 -11.03 52.28 47.18
CA VAL A 549 -10.63 50.89 47.36
C VAL A 549 -9.96 50.73 48.72
N TYR A 550 -10.42 49.74 49.48
CA TYR A 550 -9.73 49.22 50.65
C TYR A 550 -8.79 48.10 50.17
N ALA A 551 -7.52 48.42 49.94
CA ALA A 551 -6.51 47.46 49.50
C ALA A 551 -5.78 46.87 50.70
N VAL A 552 -5.44 45.59 50.65
CA VAL A 552 -4.66 44.91 51.69
C VAL A 552 -3.39 44.28 51.13
N ALA A 553 -2.38 44.12 51.98
CA ALA A 553 -1.15 43.41 51.69
C ALA A 553 -0.77 42.58 52.92
N ASP A 554 -0.62 41.26 52.76
CA ASP A 554 -0.23 40.32 53.82
C ASP A 554 1.22 39.88 53.64
N SER A 555 1.46 38.88 52.79
CA SER A 555 2.81 38.35 52.53
C SER A 555 2.95 37.66 51.17
N VAL A 556 4.19 37.53 50.72
CA VAL A 556 4.62 36.65 49.63
C VAL A 556 5.45 35.52 50.22
N GLN A 557 5.17 34.28 49.83
CA GLN A 557 5.89 33.10 50.28
C GLN A 557 6.54 32.38 49.09
N LEU A 558 7.81 32.02 49.21
CA LEU A 558 8.52 31.17 48.27
C LEU A 558 8.76 29.81 48.93
N GLN A 559 8.18 28.75 48.36
CA GLN A 559 8.40 27.37 48.79
C GLN A 559 9.43 26.71 47.88
N TYR A 560 10.36 25.97 48.47
CA TYR A 560 11.39 25.24 47.74
C TYR A 560 10.78 24.00 47.09
N ILE A 561 10.86 23.87 45.77
CA ILE A 561 10.47 22.64 45.06
C ILE A 561 11.71 21.78 44.86
N GLN A 562 12.74 22.36 44.22
CA GLN A 562 14.02 21.72 43.96
C GLN A 562 15.11 22.79 43.94
N LEU A 563 16.19 22.62 44.70
CA LEU A 563 17.28 23.61 44.76
C LEU A 563 18.52 23.08 44.05
N ASP A 564 19.23 23.93 43.30
CA ASP A 564 20.49 23.61 42.63
C ASP A 564 21.66 23.70 43.62
N LEU A 565 21.67 22.79 44.59
CA LEU A 565 22.66 22.74 45.67
C LEU A 565 24.09 22.39 45.21
N ASN A 566 24.27 22.09 43.91
CA ASN A 566 25.57 21.82 43.27
C ASN A 566 26.53 23.02 43.30
N GLU A 567 26.03 24.23 43.57
CA GLU A 567 26.87 25.41 43.80
C GLU A 567 27.49 25.46 45.21
N VAL A 568 27.08 24.57 46.13
CA VAL A 568 27.44 24.62 47.57
C VAL A 568 28.38 23.49 48.03
N THR A 569 28.51 22.40 47.28
CA THR A 569 29.20 21.20 47.77
C THR A 569 30.60 21.00 47.17
N GLY A 570 31.63 21.01 48.02
CA GLY A 570 32.94 20.44 47.71
C GLY A 570 32.91 18.91 47.52
N GLU A 571 33.95 18.36 46.90
CA GLU A 571 34.03 16.97 46.39
C GLU A 571 33.62 15.87 47.39
N ILE A 572 32.45 15.27 47.19
CA ILE A 572 32.10 13.93 47.67
C ILE A 572 31.34 13.20 46.57
N THR A 573 31.94 12.14 46.03
CA THR A 573 31.21 11.19 45.17
C THR A 573 30.32 10.32 46.06
N ARG A 574 29.00 10.51 45.99
CA ARG A 574 28.01 9.61 46.58
C ARG A 574 27.00 9.22 45.52
N ASN A 575 26.77 7.92 45.40
CA ASN A 575 25.68 7.39 44.59
C ASN A 575 24.43 7.39 45.46
N GLN A 576 23.47 8.24 45.14
CA GLN A 576 22.15 8.25 45.77
C GLN A 576 21.12 7.81 44.73
N THR A 577 20.24 6.90 45.14
CA THR A 577 19.06 6.50 44.36
C THR A 577 17.90 7.40 44.80
N VAL A 578 17.34 8.20 43.89
CA VAL A 578 16.16 9.05 44.15
C VAL A 578 15.00 8.55 43.29
N GLU A 579 13.81 8.41 43.88
CA GLU A 579 12.57 8.16 43.15
C GLU A 579 12.06 9.49 42.58
N THR A 580 12.13 9.65 41.25
CA THR A 580 11.65 10.83 40.51
C THR A 580 10.39 10.48 39.72
N GLU A 581 9.36 11.33 39.82
CA GLU A 581 8.14 11.23 39.00
C GLU A 581 8.31 12.07 37.72
N GLU A 582 8.18 11.44 36.55
CA GLU A 582 8.24 12.08 35.23
C GLU A 582 7.06 11.60 34.38
N SER A 583 6.48 12.46 33.54
CA SER A 583 5.44 12.07 32.58
C SER A 583 6.05 11.90 31.19
N VAL A 584 5.96 10.69 30.61
CA VAL A 584 6.46 10.37 29.27
C VAL A 584 5.60 11.09 28.24
N LYS A 585 6.21 12.00 27.47
CA LYS A 585 5.54 12.68 26.35
C LYS A 585 5.72 11.88 25.07
N ILE A 586 4.66 11.83 24.26
CA ILE A 586 4.69 11.20 22.93
C ILE A 586 4.14 12.18 21.89
N ASN A 587 4.60 12.04 20.65
CA ASN A 587 4.08 12.79 19.50
C ASN A 587 4.24 11.91 18.27
N SER A 588 3.13 11.39 17.74
CA SER A 588 3.00 10.69 16.46
C SER A 588 3.79 9.38 16.29
N LEU A 589 4.67 9.05 17.25
CA LEU A 589 5.43 7.81 17.37
C LEU A 589 5.22 7.22 18.77
N PHE A 590 5.00 5.91 18.85
CA PHE A 590 4.83 5.19 20.12
C PHE A 590 5.39 3.77 20.06
N GLU A 591 6.18 3.38 21.05
CA GLU A 591 6.73 2.02 21.22
C GLU A 591 5.95 1.23 22.29
N TYR A 592 5.44 0.07 21.91
CA TYR A 592 4.65 -0.82 22.76
C TYR A 592 5.33 -2.17 22.97
N SER A 593 5.66 -2.48 24.21
CA SER A 593 6.20 -3.79 24.58
C SER A 593 5.14 -4.66 25.25
N VAL A 594 4.72 -5.75 24.59
CA VAL A 594 3.70 -6.66 25.14
C VAL A 594 4.13 -7.29 26.49
N LYS A 595 5.43 -7.50 26.68
CA LYS A 595 6.02 -8.07 27.91
C LYS A 595 5.80 -7.17 29.13
N ASN A 596 5.69 -5.86 28.95
CA ASN A 596 5.52 -4.91 30.05
C ASN A 596 4.09 -4.91 30.61
N PHE A 597 3.10 -5.37 29.84
CA PHE A 597 1.69 -5.37 30.23
C PHE A 597 1.18 -6.74 30.70
N THR A 598 2.02 -7.78 30.66
CA THR A 598 1.69 -9.14 31.13
C THR A 598 2.16 -9.43 32.56
N ASN A 599 3.09 -8.61 33.08
CA ASN A 599 3.58 -8.68 34.45
C ASN A 599 3.06 -7.48 35.25
N ASN A 600 2.98 -7.56 36.59
CA ASN A 600 2.71 -6.40 37.46
C ASN A 600 3.92 -5.43 37.45
N VAL A 601 4.18 -4.80 36.29
CA VAL A 601 5.19 -3.76 36.12
C VAL A 601 4.55 -2.44 36.53
N THR A 602 5.17 -1.73 37.46
CA THR A 602 4.64 -0.46 37.98
C THR A 602 4.57 0.63 36.91
N TYR A 603 5.47 0.60 35.92
CA TYR A 603 5.57 1.56 34.82
C TYR A 603 5.70 0.80 33.49
N PRO A 604 4.58 0.41 32.86
CA PRO A 604 4.62 -0.44 31.69
C PRO A 604 5.06 0.30 30.42
N ILE A 605 5.00 1.64 30.43
CA ILE A 605 5.46 2.52 29.36
C ILE A 605 6.79 3.15 29.77
N ALA A 606 7.79 3.07 28.92
CA ALA A 606 9.11 3.63 29.16
C ALA A 606 9.35 4.90 28.32
N ASN A 607 10.24 5.77 28.81
CA ASN A 607 10.74 6.93 28.06
C ASN A 607 11.78 6.47 27.01
N THR A 608 11.34 5.71 26.00
CA THR A 608 12.24 5.12 25.00
C THR A 608 12.74 6.17 24.01
N THR A 609 13.88 5.93 23.35
CA THR A 609 14.39 6.88 22.35
C THR A 609 13.44 7.05 21.18
N PHE A 610 12.62 6.05 20.87
CA PHE A 610 11.59 6.12 19.83
C PHE A 610 10.45 7.08 20.21
N ASN A 611 9.98 7.03 21.47
CA ASN A 611 8.99 7.99 21.98
C ASN A 611 9.56 9.42 21.98
N LEU A 612 10.82 9.58 22.41
CA LEU A 612 11.53 10.87 22.40
C LEU A 612 11.75 11.41 20.99
N LEU A 613 11.96 10.53 20.00
CA LEU A 613 12.13 10.93 18.61
C LEU A 613 10.90 11.67 18.09
N GLY A 614 9.71 11.22 18.46
CA GLY A 614 8.45 11.91 18.12
C GLY A 614 8.43 13.37 18.58
N LEU A 615 9.05 13.68 19.72
CA LEU A 615 9.12 15.05 20.26
C LEU A 615 10.06 15.98 19.48
N THR A 616 10.88 15.43 18.58
CA THR A 616 11.72 16.24 17.67
C THR A 616 10.97 16.71 16.42
N LEU A 617 9.78 16.14 16.18
CA LEU A 617 8.92 16.49 15.06
C LEU A 617 8.07 17.73 15.41
N SER A 618 7.62 18.45 14.39
CA SER A 618 6.67 19.55 14.56
C SER A 618 5.38 19.11 15.28
N GLU A 619 4.75 20.04 15.99
CA GLU A 619 3.43 19.83 16.59
C GLU A 619 2.40 19.50 15.50
N GLY A 620 1.61 18.44 15.71
CA GLY A 620 0.63 17.96 14.72
C GLY A 620 1.24 17.19 13.56
N ALA A 621 2.47 16.66 13.72
CA ALA A 621 3.07 15.74 12.76
C ALA A 621 2.12 14.58 12.41
N ILE A 622 2.23 14.08 11.19
CA ILE A 622 1.52 12.88 10.72
C ILE A 622 2.58 11.93 10.20
N ILE A 623 2.74 10.77 10.83
CA ILE A 623 3.56 9.69 10.29
C ILE A 623 2.68 8.79 9.44
N ASN A 624 3.00 8.64 8.16
CA ASN A 624 2.26 7.80 7.23
C ASN A 624 2.83 6.40 7.14
N GLN A 625 4.16 6.28 7.15
CA GLN A 625 4.83 4.99 7.01
C GLN A 625 6.15 4.92 7.78
N LEU A 626 6.39 3.75 8.37
CA LEU A 626 7.65 3.36 9.00
C LEU A 626 8.24 2.20 8.21
N LEU A 627 9.54 2.27 7.94
CA LEU A 627 10.28 1.16 7.35
C LEU A 627 11.49 0.86 8.22
N ILE A 628 11.63 -0.38 8.67
CA ILE A 628 12.62 -0.79 9.67
C ILE A 628 13.42 -1.98 9.16
N ASN A 629 14.70 -2.04 9.50
CA ASN A 629 15.54 -3.24 9.43
C ASN A 629 16.30 -3.43 10.76
N ASP A 630 17.24 -4.36 10.81
CA ASP A 630 18.03 -4.66 12.01
C ASP A 630 18.84 -3.48 12.60
N THR A 631 19.08 -2.43 11.83
CA THR A 631 19.98 -1.33 12.21
C THR A 631 19.40 0.07 12.06
N SER A 632 18.31 0.22 11.31
CA SER A 632 17.83 1.52 10.85
C SER A 632 16.32 1.59 10.74
N ILE A 633 15.77 2.78 11.00
CA ILE A 633 14.34 3.11 10.82
C ILE A 633 14.24 4.32 9.90
N ILE A 634 13.42 4.22 8.87
CA ILE A 634 13.00 5.33 8.02
C ILE A 634 11.61 5.77 8.45
N ILE A 635 11.45 7.08 8.60
CA ILE A 635 10.20 7.73 9.04
C ILE A 635 9.75 8.64 7.93
N ALA A 636 8.52 8.43 7.44
CA ALA A 636 7.92 9.17 6.34
C ALA A 636 6.50 9.66 6.66
N GLY A 637 6.16 10.88 6.24
CA GLY A 637 4.85 11.47 6.50
C GLY A 637 4.75 12.97 6.15
N ASP A 638 3.96 13.70 6.92
CA ASP A 638 3.83 15.17 6.89
C ASP A 638 4.33 15.75 8.22
N PHE A 639 5.56 16.27 8.23
CA PHE A 639 6.19 16.85 9.42
C PHE A 639 7.42 17.70 9.07
N ALA A 640 7.77 18.63 9.96
CA ALA A 640 9.08 19.26 9.96
C ALA A 640 10.00 18.62 11.01
N SER A 641 11.27 18.44 10.68
CA SER A 641 12.26 17.83 11.57
C SER A 641 13.66 18.43 11.35
N PRO A 642 14.50 18.57 12.39
CA PRO A 642 15.91 18.94 12.22
C PRO A 642 16.71 18.02 11.31
N PHE A 643 16.22 16.80 11.05
CA PHE A 643 16.89 15.76 10.27
C PHE A 643 16.40 15.66 8.81
N GLY A 644 15.39 16.44 8.44
CA GLY A 644 14.78 16.43 7.11
C GLY A 644 13.26 16.51 7.20
N ASP A 645 12.65 17.42 6.45
CA ASP A 645 11.21 17.55 6.39
C ASP A 645 10.59 16.32 5.69
N ASN A 646 9.49 15.81 6.24
CA ASN A 646 8.63 14.74 5.73
C ASN A 646 9.27 13.35 5.57
N ILE A 647 10.60 13.24 5.50
CA ILE A 647 11.32 11.98 5.46
C ILE A 647 12.76 12.09 5.98
N PHE A 648 13.14 11.17 6.87
CA PHE A 648 14.52 10.99 7.33
C PHE A 648 14.74 9.56 7.84
N GLY A 649 16.01 9.19 8.05
CA GLY A 649 16.40 7.91 8.61
C GLY A 649 17.16 8.05 9.93
N THR A 650 17.11 7.01 10.74
CA THR A 650 17.86 6.90 12.00
C THR A 650 18.51 5.53 12.11
N GLU A 651 19.72 5.46 12.65
CA GLU A 651 20.39 4.23 13.02
C GLU A 651 20.15 3.93 14.51
N PHE A 652 19.97 2.67 14.87
CA PHE A 652 19.81 2.24 16.25
C PHE A 652 20.67 1.02 16.58
N LYS A 653 20.90 0.84 17.89
CA LYS A 653 21.44 -0.40 18.43
C LYS A 653 20.47 -1.01 19.43
N PRO A 654 20.23 -2.32 19.36
CA PRO A 654 19.42 -3.01 20.34
C PRO A 654 20.20 -3.15 21.65
N GLU A 655 19.76 -2.46 22.71
CA GLU A 655 20.28 -2.63 24.07
C GLU A 655 19.13 -2.93 25.04
N ASN A 656 19.20 -4.06 25.75
CA ASN A 656 18.33 -4.38 26.90
C ASN A 656 16.82 -4.09 26.70
N THR A 657 16.20 -4.63 25.64
CA THR A 657 14.75 -4.57 25.34
C THR A 657 14.18 -3.22 24.88
N GLN A 658 15.02 -2.22 24.61
CA GLN A 658 14.60 -0.92 24.06
C GLN A 658 15.42 -0.58 22.81
N LEU A 659 14.77 0.13 21.87
CA LEU A 659 15.47 0.77 20.77
C LEU A 659 16.31 1.94 21.34
N ASN A 660 17.59 1.99 21.00
CA ASN A 660 18.48 3.10 21.34
C ASN A 660 19.06 3.69 20.06
N ILE A 661 18.54 4.86 19.67
CA ILE A 661 18.98 5.60 18.48
C ILE A 661 20.43 6.08 18.66
N THR A 662 21.30 5.71 17.72
CA THR A 662 22.72 6.05 17.72
C THR A 662 23.10 7.16 16.75
N ASP A 663 22.40 7.29 15.62
CA ASP A 663 22.68 8.33 14.61
C ASP A 663 21.43 8.68 13.79
N TYR A 664 21.53 9.78 13.03
CA TYR A 664 20.50 10.28 12.12
C TYR A 664 21.10 10.58 10.74
N PHE A 665 20.37 10.25 9.69
CA PHE A 665 20.77 10.57 8.32
C PHE A 665 19.61 11.16 7.50
N THR A 666 19.95 12.12 6.65
CA THR A 666 18.98 12.81 5.80
C THR A 666 18.78 12.06 4.49
N ILE A 667 17.54 11.89 4.04
CA ILE A 667 17.22 11.34 2.71
C ILE A 667 16.92 12.53 1.78
N GLY A 668 17.82 12.82 0.85
CA GLY A 668 17.66 13.97 -0.07
C GLY A 668 17.55 15.34 0.63
N GLY A 669 17.84 15.45 1.93
CA GLY A 669 17.61 16.66 2.72
C GLY A 669 16.14 16.93 3.08
N GLY A 670 15.27 15.94 2.97
CA GLY A 670 13.81 16.06 3.13
C GLY A 670 13.09 16.42 1.82
N SER A 671 11.79 16.15 1.77
CA SER A 671 10.91 16.49 0.64
C SER A 671 10.13 17.77 0.91
N ASN A 672 9.74 18.48 -0.14
CA ASN A 672 8.99 19.73 -0.04
C ASN A 672 7.47 19.57 0.18
N GLY A 673 7.02 18.34 0.38
CA GLY A 673 5.63 17.96 0.62
C GLY A 673 5.54 16.53 1.17
N GLU A 674 4.31 16.13 1.52
CA GLU A 674 3.99 14.90 2.26
C GLU A 674 4.46 13.65 1.53
N VAL A 675 5.05 12.71 2.28
CA VAL A 675 5.33 11.36 1.81
C VAL A 675 4.21 10.43 2.25
N ASN A 676 3.48 9.87 1.29
CA ASN A 676 2.31 9.02 1.54
C ASN A 676 2.70 7.56 1.71
N TYR A 677 3.60 7.06 0.87
CA TYR A 677 4.02 5.65 0.88
C TYR A 677 5.53 5.53 0.69
N ILE A 678 6.12 4.60 1.43
CA ILE A 678 7.43 4.03 1.09
C ILE A 678 7.26 2.52 0.92
N TYR A 679 7.91 1.96 -0.09
CA TYR A 679 7.82 0.55 -0.43
C TYR A 679 9.21 0.00 -0.76
N GLY A 680 9.71 -0.90 0.08
CA GLY A 680 10.95 -1.66 -0.10
C GLY A 680 11.84 -1.83 1.14
N PRO A 681 13.02 -2.52 1.22
CA PRO A 681 13.77 -2.52 2.46
C PRO A 681 14.49 -1.18 2.58
N VAL A 682 15.07 -0.96 3.74
CA VAL A 682 15.84 0.25 4.04
C VAL A 682 17.02 0.46 3.07
N ASP A 683 17.53 -0.59 2.43
CA ASP A 683 18.66 -0.51 1.50
C ASP A 683 18.32 0.13 0.15
N GLU A 684 17.13 -0.12 -0.36
CA GLU A 684 16.62 0.42 -1.61
C GLU A 684 15.10 0.42 -1.62
N PHE A 685 14.46 1.59 -1.58
CA PHE A 685 13.01 1.70 -1.49
C PHE A 685 12.45 2.81 -2.37
N ALA A 686 11.24 2.57 -2.88
CA ALA A 686 10.47 3.55 -3.61
C ALA A 686 9.73 4.48 -2.64
N ILE A 687 9.61 5.75 -3.01
CA ILE A 687 9.00 6.82 -2.22
C ILE A 687 7.94 7.49 -3.09
N PHE A 688 6.72 7.59 -2.56
CA PHE A 688 5.56 8.18 -3.23
C PHE A 688 4.89 9.22 -2.35
N GLY A 689 4.51 10.36 -2.92
CA GLY A 689 3.86 11.43 -2.16
C GLY A 689 3.56 12.67 -2.98
N ASP A 690 2.97 13.67 -2.32
CA ASP A 690 2.67 14.99 -2.89
C ASP A 690 3.91 15.90 -2.78
N PHE A 691 4.97 15.53 -3.50
CA PHE A 691 6.22 16.30 -3.54
C PHE A 691 6.76 16.45 -4.96
N ASP A 692 7.33 17.61 -5.27
CA ASP A 692 7.94 17.88 -6.57
C ASP A 692 9.47 17.75 -6.54
N LYS A 693 10.08 17.85 -5.35
CA LYS A 693 11.54 17.91 -5.18
C LYS A 693 11.98 17.50 -3.77
N PHE A 694 13.24 17.07 -3.68
CA PHE A 694 13.97 16.96 -2.42
C PHE A 694 14.92 18.14 -2.27
N THR A 695 15.16 18.58 -1.04
CA THR A 695 15.93 19.80 -0.71
C THR A 695 17.32 19.83 -1.33
N ASN A 696 18.02 18.68 -1.35
CA ASN A 696 19.38 18.55 -1.87
C ASN A 696 19.44 18.11 -3.34
N LEU A 697 18.31 18.05 -4.05
CA LEU A 697 18.23 17.66 -5.46
C LEU A 697 17.72 18.80 -6.33
N THR A 698 18.27 18.90 -7.54
CA THR A 698 17.90 19.94 -8.52
C THR A 698 16.86 19.49 -9.54
N ASN A 699 16.54 18.20 -9.59
CA ASN A 699 15.65 17.63 -10.59
C ASN A 699 14.21 17.58 -10.04
N ASN A 700 13.23 17.81 -10.91
CA ASN A 700 11.84 17.53 -10.59
C ASN A 700 11.65 16.02 -10.49
N ASN A 701 10.98 15.60 -9.43
CA ASN A 701 10.80 14.22 -9.03
C ASN A 701 9.33 13.76 -9.09
N ASP A 702 8.42 14.66 -9.48
CA ASP A 702 6.98 14.45 -9.76
C ASP A 702 6.30 13.39 -8.88
N GLY A 703 6.57 13.41 -7.57
CA GLY A 703 5.93 12.57 -6.56
C GLY A 703 6.38 11.10 -6.49
N ALA A 704 7.29 10.62 -7.33
CA ALA A 704 7.70 9.21 -7.37
C ALA A 704 9.20 9.01 -7.61
N VAL A 705 9.90 8.46 -6.62
CA VAL A 705 11.35 8.21 -6.70
C VAL A 705 11.77 6.88 -6.12
N LEU A 706 12.91 6.37 -6.55
CA LEU A 706 13.65 5.27 -5.93
C LEU A 706 14.84 5.84 -5.16
N PHE A 707 14.98 5.49 -3.89
CA PHE A 707 16.14 5.83 -3.07
C PHE A 707 17.01 4.59 -2.84
N ASN A 708 18.30 4.71 -3.10
CA ASN A 708 19.29 3.67 -2.85
C ASN A 708 20.23 4.13 -1.73
N SER A 709 20.14 3.51 -0.55
CA SER A 709 20.87 3.92 0.65
C SER A 709 22.39 3.74 0.51
N ASN A 710 22.82 2.67 -0.17
CA ASN A 710 24.23 2.33 -0.40
C ASN A 710 24.98 3.41 -1.20
N SER A 711 24.30 3.97 -2.21
CA SER A 711 24.86 5.03 -3.06
C SER A 711 24.42 6.43 -2.67
N ASN A 712 23.44 6.54 -1.76
CA ASN A 712 22.72 7.77 -1.41
C ASN A 712 22.21 8.52 -2.66
N GLN A 713 21.66 7.76 -3.62
CA GLN A 713 21.13 8.29 -4.88
C GLN A 713 19.61 8.21 -4.91
N ILE A 714 19.00 9.21 -5.54
CA ILE A 714 17.55 9.28 -5.80
C ILE A 714 17.34 9.28 -7.31
N THR A 715 16.54 8.35 -7.80
CA THR A 715 16.19 8.17 -9.21
C THR A 715 14.70 8.46 -9.40
N ASN A 716 14.34 9.33 -10.35
CA ASN A 716 12.93 9.60 -10.67
C ASN A 716 12.32 8.43 -11.46
N LEU A 717 11.16 7.95 -11.03
CA LEU A 717 10.42 6.85 -11.67
C LEU A 717 9.60 7.30 -12.89
N ASN A 718 9.42 8.61 -13.09
CA ASN A 718 8.63 9.25 -14.14
C ASN A 718 7.16 8.79 -14.17
N ILE A 719 6.59 8.53 -12.99
CA ILE A 719 5.16 8.21 -12.82
C ILE A 719 4.41 9.54 -12.67
N THR A 720 3.29 9.70 -13.38
CA THR A 720 2.48 10.93 -13.31
C THR A 720 1.20 10.71 -12.50
N ASN A 721 0.68 11.78 -11.86
CA ASN A 721 -0.53 11.76 -11.03
C ASN A 721 -0.44 10.84 -9.78
N VAL A 722 0.72 10.84 -9.12
CA VAL A 722 0.98 9.98 -7.95
C VAL A 722 -0.03 10.24 -6.82
N ASP A 723 -0.46 11.49 -6.65
CA ASP A 723 -1.42 11.92 -5.61
C ASP A 723 -2.81 11.26 -5.72
N SER A 724 -3.10 10.58 -6.82
CA SER A 724 -4.39 9.92 -7.05
C SER A 724 -4.46 8.46 -6.59
N PHE A 725 -3.31 7.85 -6.27
CA PHE A 725 -3.24 6.45 -5.86
C PHE A 725 -3.48 6.29 -4.35
N ASN A 726 -4.22 5.24 -3.99
CA ASN A 726 -4.59 4.95 -2.60
C ASN A 726 -3.95 3.66 -2.05
N SER A 727 -3.20 2.92 -2.87
CA SER A 727 -2.45 1.74 -2.42
C SER A 727 -1.26 1.47 -3.32
N VAL A 728 -0.22 0.90 -2.73
CA VAL A 728 0.99 0.43 -3.42
C VAL A 728 1.23 -1.02 -2.99
N SER A 729 1.56 -1.91 -3.93
CA SER A 729 1.92 -3.30 -3.63
C SER A 729 2.89 -3.84 -4.68
N GLY A 730 3.79 -4.75 -4.29
CA GLY A 730 4.78 -5.36 -5.18
C GLY A 730 4.46 -6.82 -5.52
N PHE A 731 4.93 -7.28 -6.67
CA PHE A 731 4.87 -8.68 -7.06
C PHE A 731 6.04 -9.07 -7.98
N MET A 732 6.33 -10.36 -8.04
CA MET A 732 7.31 -10.96 -8.92
C MET A 732 6.64 -11.67 -10.09
N TYR A 733 7.20 -11.51 -11.28
CA TYR A 733 6.86 -12.34 -12.43
C TYR A 733 8.08 -12.48 -13.34
N ASN A 734 8.41 -13.73 -13.72
CA ASN A 734 9.55 -14.02 -14.61
C ASN A 734 10.87 -13.36 -14.15
N GLU A 735 11.21 -13.54 -12.87
CA GLU A 735 12.45 -12.98 -12.25
C GLU A 735 12.53 -11.45 -12.31
N THR A 736 11.41 -10.76 -12.58
CA THR A 736 11.31 -9.30 -12.65
C THR A 736 10.42 -8.80 -11.52
N GLU A 737 10.87 -7.72 -10.87
CA GLU A 737 10.18 -7.03 -9.78
C GLU A 737 9.26 -5.96 -10.35
N TYR A 738 7.98 -6.03 -9.98
CA TYR A 738 6.99 -5.05 -10.37
C TYR A 738 6.39 -4.37 -9.15
N LEU A 739 6.25 -3.05 -9.23
CA LEU A 739 5.36 -2.28 -8.37
C LEU A 739 4.02 -2.10 -9.07
N THR A 740 2.92 -2.19 -8.34
CA THR A 740 1.65 -1.64 -8.78
C THR A 740 1.22 -0.50 -7.86
N LEU A 741 0.82 0.62 -8.46
CA LEU A 741 0.16 1.74 -7.80
C LEU A 741 -1.29 1.73 -8.25
N THR A 742 -2.22 1.62 -7.32
CA THR A 742 -3.63 1.45 -7.63
C THR A 742 -4.47 2.61 -7.09
N ASP A 743 -5.48 3.00 -7.87
CA ASP A 743 -6.61 3.83 -7.46
C ASP A 743 -7.90 2.97 -7.38
N ASN A 744 -9.05 3.57 -7.09
CA ASN A 744 -10.33 2.84 -6.99
C ASN A 744 -10.74 2.00 -8.22
N SER A 745 -10.12 2.18 -9.39
CA SER A 745 -10.51 1.56 -10.67
C SER A 745 -9.38 1.29 -11.66
N SER A 746 -8.18 1.83 -11.46
CA SER A 746 -7.04 1.76 -12.38
C SER A 746 -5.74 1.50 -11.64
N SER A 747 -4.76 0.91 -12.34
CA SER A 747 -3.43 0.66 -11.79
C SER A 747 -2.34 1.09 -12.77
N VAL A 748 -1.22 1.53 -12.21
CA VAL A 748 0.05 1.73 -12.92
C VAL A 748 1.02 0.67 -12.44
N ILE A 749 1.54 -0.11 -13.37
CA ILE A 749 2.54 -1.14 -13.09
C ILE A 749 3.91 -0.61 -13.52
N TYR A 750 4.88 -0.64 -12.62
CA TYR A 750 6.25 -0.21 -12.83
C TYR A 750 7.20 -1.39 -12.73
N ASP A 751 8.02 -1.61 -13.74
CA ASP A 751 9.09 -2.60 -13.76
C ASP A 751 10.32 -2.01 -13.06
N LEU A 752 10.56 -2.43 -11.82
CA LEU A 752 11.65 -1.94 -10.98
C LEU A 752 13.00 -2.43 -11.49
N THR A 753 13.08 -3.69 -11.94
CA THR A 753 14.31 -4.30 -12.45
C THR A 753 14.82 -3.60 -13.72
N ASN A 754 13.91 -3.25 -14.64
CA ASN A 754 14.25 -2.59 -15.91
C ASN A 754 14.04 -1.07 -15.90
N ASN A 755 13.58 -0.50 -14.79
CA ASN A 755 13.35 0.93 -14.57
C ASN A 755 12.48 1.57 -15.67
N ASN A 756 11.32 1.00 -15.94
CA ASN A 756 10.35 1.50 -16.91
C ASN A 756 8.89 1.22 -16.49
N LEU A 757 7.95 1.91 -17.12
CA LEU A 757 6.53 1.60 -16.97
C LEU A 757 6.19 0.35 -17.77
N PHE A 758 5.44 -0.56 -17.16
CA PHE A 758 4.93 -1.73 -17.85
C PHE A 758 3.88 -1.32 -18.89
N GLU A 759 4.12 -1.68 -20.15
CA GLU A 759 3.20 -1.42 -21.25
C GLU A 759 2.51 -2.72 -21.68
N ASN A 760 1.18 -2.69 -21.69
CA ASN A 760 0.38 -3.77 -22.27
C ASN A 760 0.71 -3.95 -23.74
N THR A 761 0.98 -5.20 -24.14
CA THR A 761 1.21 -5.59 -25.52
C THR A 761 -0.05 -6.24 -26.11
N THR A 762 -0.07 -6.50 -27.41
CA THR A 762 -1.20 -7.17 -28.07
C THR A 762 -1.41 -8.62 -27.62
N ILE A 763 -0.37 -9.25 -27.04
CA ILE A 763 -0.34 -10.65 -26.62
C ILE A 763 -0.29 -10.83 -25.11
N PHE A 764 0.09 -9.81 -24.37
CA PHE A 764 0.23 -9.87 -22.94
C PHE A 764 -0.16 -8.53 -22.35
N GLY A 765 -1.21 -8.56 -21.54
CA GLY A 765 -1.63 -7.40 -20.78
C GLY A 765 -1.93 -7.76 -19.35
N MET A 766 -1.61 -6.83 -18.47
CA MET A 766 -1.76 -6.95 -17.04
C MET A 766 -2.34 -5.64 -16.50
N ASN A 767 -3.38 -5.77 -15.68
CA ASN A 767 -3.94 -4.71 -14.87
C ASN A 767 -4.12 -5.26 -13.46
N VAL A 768 -3.16 -4.97 -12.58
CA VAL A 768 -3.10 -5.52 -11.22
C VAL A 768 -3.54 -4.45 -10.24
N LEU A 769 -4.67 -4.69 -9.60
CA LEU A 769 -5.33 -3.76 -8.67
C LEU A 769 -4.87 -3.97 -7.22
N ALA A 770 -4.33 -5.15 -6.91
CA ALA A 770 -3.64 -5.40 -5.66
C ALA A 770 -2.71 -6.60 -5.86
N ALA A 771 -1.57 -6.60 -5.19
CA ALA A 771 -0.74 -7.77 -5.04
C ALA A 771 -0.70 -8.18 -3.57
N LEU A 772 -0.65 -9.50 -3.33
CA LEU A 772 -0.30 -10.02 -2.02
C LEU A 772 1.18 -9.73 -1.81
N ASP A 773 1.42 -8.76 -0.96
CA ASP A 773 2.75 -8.31 -0.58
C ASP A 773 3.45 -9.42 0.21
N SER A 774 4.34 -10.18 -0.41
CA SER A 774 5.08 -11.25 0.28
C SER A 774 6.20 -10.63 1.12
N ASN A 775 5.82 -10.11 2.29
CA ASN A 775 6.67 -9.53 3.34
C ASN A 775 7.52 -8.33 2.92
N ASN A 776 7.28 -7.19 3.58
CA ASN A 776 8.11 -5.98 3.53
C ASN A 776 9.61 -6.19 3.81
N ASP A 777 10.03 -7.38 4.24
CA ASP A 777 11.38 -7.62 4.77
C ASP A 777 12.41 -8.04 3.70
N GLU A 778 12.01 -8.63 2.57
CA GLU A 778 12.98 -9.23 1.62
C GLU A 778 12.57 -9.14 0.13
N TRP A 779 12.11 -7.97 -0.35
CA TRP A 779 11.93 -7.77 -1.81
C TRP A 779 13.25 -7.54 -2.59
N MET A 780 14.42 -7.76 -1.98
CA MET A 780 15.70 -7.82 -2.69
C MET A 780 16.37 -9.18 -2.52
N LEU A 781 16.22 -10.03 -3.53
CA LEU A 781 17.15 -11.11 -3.90
C LEU A 781 17.73 -11.99 -2.78
N GLU A 782 17.02 -12.33 -1.71
CA GLU A 782 17.56 -13.30 -0.75
C GLU A 782 16.51 -13.99 0.14
N HIS A 783 15.52 -14.69 -0.44
CA HIS A 783 15.06 -16.07 -0.09
C HIS A 783 13.55 -16.38 -0.37
N GLU A 784 13.33 -17.53 -1.00
CA GLU A 784 12.21 -18.49 -0.86
C GLU A 784 10.73 -18.21 -1.27
N PHE A 785 10.36 -17.13 -1.97
CA PHE A 785 9.05 -17.09 -2.65
C PHE A 785 9.17 -17.06 -4.19
N THR A 786 8.95 -18.21 -4.84
CA THR A 786 8.89 -18.30 -6.32
C THR A 786 7.51 -17.95 -6.88
N LYS A 787 6.56 -17.52 -6.03
CA LYS A 787 5.15 -17.33 -6.39
C LYS A 787 4.58 -16.05 -5.82
N SER A 788 4.03 -15.19 -6.68
CA SER A 788 3.29 -14.00 -6.27
C SER A 788 1.80 -14.19 -6.51
N LEU A 789 0.96 -13.62 -5.65
CA LEU A 789 -0.48 -13.60 -5.86
C LEU A 789 -0.90 -12.18 -6.20
N VAL A 790 -1.65 -12.03 -7.28
CA VAL A 790 -2.14 -10.74 -7.74
C VAL A 790 -3.64 -10.79 -7.98
N LEU A 791 -4.29 -9.67 -7.78
CA LEU A 791 -5.71 -9.47 -7.94
C LEU A 791 -5.91 -8.42 -9.03
N GLY A 792 -6.70 -8.76 -10.04
CA GLY A 792 -6.90 -7.89 -11.18
C GLY A 792 -7.33 -8.63 -12.42
N HIS A 793 -6.79 -8.21 -13.56
CA HIS A 793 -7.05 -8.77 -14.87
C HIS A 793 -5.73 -9.03 -15.57
N ILE A 794 -5.45 -10.29 -15.85
CA ILE A 794 -4.34 -10.69 -16.72
C ILE A 794 -4.94 -11.24 -18.00
N THR A 795 -4.28 -10.97 -19.11
CA THR A 795 -4.62 -11.50 -20.43
C THR A 795 -3.36 -11.95 -21.13
N GLN A 796 -3.35 -13.19 -21.63
CA GLN A 796 -2.20 -13.76 -22.32
C GLN A 796 -2.66 -14.53 -23.56
N PHE A 797 -2.06 -14.21 -24.69
CA PHE A 797 -2.28 -14.85 -25.98
C PHE A 797 -0.92 -15.22 -26.60
N GLN A 798 -0.97 -16.07 -27.62
CA GLN A 798 0.16 -16.29 -28.52
C GLN A 798 0.14 -15.21 -29.60
N LEU A 799 1.34 -14.85 -30.08
CA LEU A 799 1.48 -13.90 -31.18
C LEU A 799 0.82 -14.46 -32.44
N ALA A 800 -0.06 -13.66 -33.05
CA ALA A 800 -0.48 -13.87 -34.42
C ALA A 800 0.21 -12.81 -35.28
N ALA A 801 0.51 -13.15 -36.54
CA ALA A 801 0.79 -12.10 -37.50
C ALA A 801 -0.53 -11.35 -37.73
N ASN A 802 -0.51 -10.02 -37.85
CA ASN A 802 -1.71 -9.22 -38.08
C ASN A 802 -2.60 -9.91 -39.13
N ASN A 803 -3.76 -10.42 -38.68
CA ASN A 803 -4.82 -11.02 -39.48
C ASN A 803 -4.57 -12.42 -40.08
N ILE A 804 -3.49 -13.11 -39.72
CA ILE A 804 -3.17 -14.46 -40.23
C ILE A 804 -2.35 -15.32 -39.26
N VAL A 805 -2.71 -16.60 -39.15
CA VAL A 805 -1.94 -17.60 -38.40
C VAL A 805 -2.04 -18.98 -39.04
N ASN A 806 -0.95 -19.75 -39.00
CA ASN A 806 -0.96 -21.15 -39.41
C ASN A 806 -1.25 -22.04 -38.19
N LEU A 807 -2.26 -22.90 -38.30
CA LEU A 807 -2.68 -23.80 -37.24
C LEU A 807 -2.42 -25.24 -37.65
N SER A 808 -1.77 -25.98 -36.77
CA SER A 808 -1.58 -27.42 -36.88
C SER A 808 -1.71 -28.06 -35.52
N ASN A 809 -2.57 -29.07 -35.36
CA ASN A 809 -2.84 -29.83 -34.13
C ASN A 809 -2.18 -29.28 -32.84
N ASP A 810 -2.96 -28.55 -32.03
CA ASP A 810 -2.55 -27.94 -30.74
C ASP A 810 -1.44 -26.87 -30.82
N THR A 811 -1.04 -26.43 -32.02
CA THR A 811 0.00 -25.39 -32.20
C THR A 811 -0.42 -24.28 -33.17
N ALA A 812 -0.13 -23.04 -32.78
CA ALA A 812 -0.25 -21.85 -33.62
C ALA A 812 1.15 -21.37 -34.01
N SER A 813 1.40 -21.27 -35.31
CA SER A 813 2.65 -20.80 -35.88
C SER A 813 2.47 -19.42 -36.50
N ILE A 814 3.31 -18.47 -36.06
CA ILE A 814 3.32 -17.09 -36.55
C ILE A 814 3.74 -17.06 -38.02
N VAL A 815 2.99 -16.31 -38.84
CA VAL A 815 3.38 -15.99 -40.21
C VAL A 815 4.26 -14.73 -40.20
N GLN A 816 5.54 -14.84 -40.51
CA GLN A 816 6.46 -13.71 -40.47
C GLN A 816 6.23 -12.73 -41.63
N GLY A 817 6.01 -11.46 -41.28
CA GLY A 817 5.92 -10.34 -42.22
C GLY A 817 4.95 -9.27 -41.71
N ASN A 818 5.25 -7.99 -41.98
CA ASN A 818 4.41 -6.88 -41.57
C ASN A 818 3.45 -6.54 -42.70
N SER A 819 2.17 -6.88 -42.53
CA SER A 819 1.12 -6.33 -43.36
C SER A 819 0.00 -5.84 -42.46
N ASP A 820 -0.26 -4.53 -42.45
CA ASP A 820 -1.52 -3.95 -41.95
C ASP A 820 -2.70 -4.30 -42.86
N ALA A 821 -2.63 -5.48 -43.49
CA ALA A 821 -3.55 -5.94 -44.50
C ALA A 821 -4.73 -6.62 -43.84
N ILE A 822 -5.92 -6.27 -44.32
CA ILE A 822 -7.13 -7.01 -44.02
C ILE A 822 -7.15 -8.18 -45.00
N LEU A 823 -7.25 -9.42 -44.51
CA LEU A 823 -7.25 -10.64 -45.31
C LEU A 823 -8.62 -11.33 -45.20
N ASN A 824 -9.33 -11.42 -46.33
CA ASN A 824 -10.70 -11.95 -46.40
C ASN A 824 -10.80 -13.25 -47.19
N ALA A 825 -9.86 -13.49 -48.11
CA ALA A 825 -9.86 -14.62 -49.02
C ALA A 825 -8.52 -15.34 -48.99
N GLY A 826 -8.54 -16.63 -49.28
CA GLY A 826 -7.31 -17.39 -49.45
C GLY A 826 -7.54 -18.73 -50.13
N ILE A 827 -6.52 -19.20 -50.81
CA ILE A 827 -6.48 -20.50 -51.50
C ILE A 827 -5.12 -21.16 -51.31
N TYR A 828 -5.10 -22.48 -51.25
CA TYR A 828 -3.88 -23.26 -51.30
C TYR A 828 -3.50 -23.56 -52.76
N MET A 829 -2.22 -23.37 -53.08
CA MET A 829 -1.66 -23.60 -54.42
C MET A 829 -1.00 -24.98 -54.47
N ASP A 830 0.26 -25.06 -54.04
CA ASP A 830 1.10 -26.26 -53.98
C ASP A 830 2.29 -26.04 -53.02
N ASN A 831 2.98 -27.12 -52.62
CA ASN A 831 4.24 -27.06 -51.85
C ASN A 831 4.25 -26.04 -50.69
N ASP A 832 3.24 -26.03 -49.82
CA ASP A 832 3.14 -25.07 -48.69
C ASP A 832 3.02 -23.59 -49.10
N THR A 833 2.56 -23.34 -50.33
CA THR A 833 2.26 -22.00 -50.84
C THR A 833 0.76 -21.73 -50.75
N PHE A 834 0.41 -20.67 -50.03
CA PHE A 834 -0.94 -20.11 -50.03
C PHE A 834 -0.93 -18.75 -50.73
N VAL A 835 -2.04 -18.42 -51.39
CA VAL A 835 -2.33 -17.06 -51.84
C VAL A 835 -3.46 -16.54 -50.98
N VAL A 836 -3.22 -15.42 -50.30
CA VAL A 836 -4.21 -14.76 -49.45
C VAL A 836 -4.45 -13.35 -49.97
N ALA A 837 -5.67 -12.85 -49.84
CA ALA A 837 -6.03 -11.54 -50.35
C ALA A 837 -7.05 -10.81 -49.48
N GLY A 838 -7.04 -9.49 -49.62
CA GLY A 838 -8.04 -8.57 -49.09
C GLY A 838 -7.68 -7.14 -49.48
N SER A 839 -6.90 -6.41 -48.69
CA SER A 839 -6.42 -5.07 -49.09
C SER A 839 -5.37 -5.09 -50.22
N ASN A 840 -4.70 -6.23 -50.41
CA ASN A 840 -3.87 -6.56 -51.56
C ASN A 840 -3.81 -8.10 -51.71
N ILE A 841 -2.98 -8.62 -52.61
CA ILE A 841 -2.73 -10.06 -52.77
C ILE A 841 -1.33 -10.39 -52.26
N TYR A 842 -1.24 -11.41 -51.43
CA TYR A 842 -0.01 -11.87 -50.80
C TYR A 842 0.18 -13.36 -51.05
N THR A 843 1.44 -13.77 -51.06
CA THR A 843 1.84 -15.17 -50.97
C THR A 843 2.31 -15.48 -49.57
N VAL A 844 1.94 -16.66 -49.07
CA VAL A 844 2.45 -17.20 -47.82
C VAL A 844 3.19 -18.47 -48.15
N VAL A 845 4.52 -18.45 -47.99
CA VAL A 845 5.41 -19.59 -48.26
C VAL A 845 6.24 -19.83 -47.01
N ASN A 846 6.24 -21.07 -46.48
CA ASN A 846 6.98 -21.42 -45.26
C ASN A 846 6.73 -20.43 -44.10
N ASN A 847 5.45 -20.11 -43.83
CA ASN A 847 5.04 -19.10 -42.83
C ASN A 847 5.69 -17.72 -43.03
N SER A 848 6.05 -17.33 -44.26
CA SER A 848 6.50 -15.97 -44.57
C SER A 848 5.51 -15.33 -45.54
N ILE A 849 5.00 -14.15 -45.20
CA ILE A 849 4.07 -13.40 -46.06
C ILE A 849 4.83 -12.39 -46.91
N SER A 850 4.55 -12.36 -48.21
CA SER A 850 5.14 -11.40 -49.14
C SER A 850 4.11 -10.91 -50.15
N LEU A 851 4.20 -9.63 -50.54
CA LEU A 851 3.33 -9.03 -51.54
C LEU A 851 3.50 -9.74 -52.88
N LEU A 852 2.39 -10.15 -53.53
CA LEU A 852 2.43 -10.86 -54.81
C LEU A 852 2.94 -9.96 -55.94
N SER A 853 2.49 -8.69 -55.97
CA SER A 853 2.89 -7.69 -56.95
C SER A 853 2.70 -6.28 -56.39
N ASP A 854 3.73 -5.44 -56.49
CA ASP A 854 3.69 -4.02 -56.11
C ASP A 854 2.94 -3.14 -57.13
N GLN A 855 2.63 -3.71 -58.30
CA GLN A 855 1.91 -3.02 -59.37
C GLN A 855 0.40 -2.99 -59.14
N LEU A 856 -0.13 -3.88 -58.29
CA LEU A 856 -1.54 -3.90 -57.90
C LEU A 856 -1.77 -2.93 -56.73
N THR A 857 -2.63 -1.94 -56.95
CA THR A 857 -3.00 -0.95 -55.93
C THR A 857 -4.51 -0.86 -55.81
N LEU A 858 -5.03 -1.06 -54.60
CA LEU A 858 -6.44 -0.91 -54.27
C LEU A 858 -6.69 0.49 -53.71
N SER A 859 -7.84 1.08 -54.02
CA SER A 859 -8.26 2.33 -53.38
C SER A 859 -8.65 2.12 -51.92
N GLN A 860 -8.72 3.20 -51.14
CA GLN A 860 -9.10 3.14 -49.72
C GLN A 860 -10.47 2.46 -49.56
N ASN A 861 -10.55 1.48 -48.66
CA ASN A 861 -11.71 0.62 -48.37
C ASN A 861 -12.06 -0.43 -49.45
N SER A 862 -11.28 -0.56 -50.53
CA SER A 862 -11.48 -1.65 -51.49
C SER A 862 -10.91 -2.96 -50.97
N GLN A 863 -11.59 -4.08 -51.25
CA GLN A 863 -11.19 -5.40 -50.73
C GLN A 863 -11.39 -6.51 -51.76
N ILE A 864 -10.49 -7.50 -51.73
CA ILE A 864 -10.58 -8.75 -52.49
C ILE A 864 -11.26 -9.80 -51.61
N ASN A 865 -12.44 -10.25 -52.03
CA ASN A 865 -13.27 -11.16 -51.24
C ASN A 865 -13.26 -12.60 -51.76
N THR A 866 -12.84 -12.82 -53.01
CA THR A 866 -12.94 -14.11 -53.68
C THR A 866 -11.69 -14.38 -54.51
N LEU A 867 -11.17 -15.60 -54.42
CA LEU A 867 -10.00 -16.09 -55.16
C LEU A 867 -10.31 -17.46 -55.75
N LEU A 868 -9.80 -17.72 -56.95
CA LEU A 868 -9.81 -19.04 -57.57
C LEU A 868 -8.58 -19.19 -58.46
N ASN A 869 -7.86 -20.30 -58.31
CA ASN A 869 -6.74 -20.63 -59.19
C ASN A 869 -7.12 -21.74 -60.17
N TYR A 870 -6.77 -21.57 -61.44
CA TYR A 870 -6.92 -22.60 -62.48
C TYR A 870 -5.89 -22.44 -63.58
N LYS A 871 -5.14 -23.52 -63.86
CA LYS A 871 -4.10 -23.57 -64.92
C LYS A 871 -3.17 -22.34 -64.86
N ASP A 872 -2.59 -22.08 -63.69
CA ASP A 872 -1.68 -20.96 -63.40
C ASP A 872 -2.29 -19.55 -63.55
N THR A 873 -3.62 -19.46 -63.60
CA THR A 873 -4.35 -18.20 -63.61
C THR A 873 -5.08 -18.00 -62.29
N LEU A 874 -4.75 -16.92 -61.58
CA LEU A 874 -5.46 -16.47 -60.40
C LEU A 874 -6.58 -15.51 -60.80
N PHE A 875 -7.82 -15.94 -60.61
CA PHE A 875 -9.01 -15.11 -60.73
C PHE A 875 -9.35 -14.51 -59.38
N PHE A 876 -9.70 -13.22 -59.37
CA PHE A 876 -10.08 -12.51 -58.16
C PHE A 876 -11.09 -11.42 -58.45
N SER A 877 -11.96 -11.16 -57.48
CA SER A 877 -12.94 -10.09 -57.53
C SER A 877 -12.66 -9.02 -56.48
N ILE A 878 -12.90 -7.77 -56.84
CA ILE A 878 -12.66 -6.58 -56.02
C ILE A 878 -14.01 -5.94 -55.71
N ASN A 879 -14.29 -5.78 -54.43
CA ASN A 879 -15.31 -4.85 -53.96
C ASN A 879 -14.68 -3.46 -53.90
N GLY A 880 -15.02 -2.60 -54.87
CA GLY A 880 -14.46 -1.25 -54.98
C GLY A 880 -13.60 -1.09 -56.24
N THR A 881 -12.56 -0.25 -56.15
CA THR A 881 -11.72 0.12 -57.30
C THR A 881 -10.26 -0.23 -57.06
N ALA A 882 -9.58 -0.67 -58.13
CA ALA A 882 -8.15 -0.96 -58.11
C ALA A 882 -7.50 -0.64 -59.44
N THR A 883 -6.18 -0.52 -59.44
CA THR A 883 -5.39 -0.37 -60.65
C THR A 883 -4.22 -1.34 -60.67
N TYR A 884 -3.80 -1.76 -61.86
CA TYR A 884 -2.57 -2.50 -62.10
C TYR A 884 -1.72 -1.70 -63.08
N ASN A 885 -0.48 -1.31 -62.74
CA ASN A 885 0.35 -0.45 -63.61
C ASN A 885 -0.34 0.86 -64.07
N SER A 886 -1.25 1.42 -63.27
CA SER A 886 -2.16 2.55 -63.61
C SER A 886 -3.36 2.23 -64.52
N ASP A 887 -3.50 0.99 -65.00
CA ASP A 887 -4.69 0.53 -65.71
C ASP A 887 -5.79 0.14 -64.72
N ASN A 888 -7.02 0.61 -64.94
CA ASN A 888 -8.14 0.30 -64.05
C ASN A 888 -8.53 -1.18 -64.12
N ILE A 889 -8.77 -1.79 -62.95
CA ILE A 889 -9.39 -3.11 -62.82
C ILE A 889 -10.88 -2.90 -62.53
N ASN A 890 -11.73 -3.47 -63.37
CA ASN A 890 -13.18 -3.34 -63.25
C ASN A 890 -13.78 -4.55 -62.52
N GLY A 891 -13.65 -4.59 -61.19
CA GLY A 891 -14.36 -5.52 -60.29
C GLY A 891 -14.01 -7.01 -60.38
N PHE A 892 -13.59 -7.54 -61.52
CA PHE A 892 -13.14 -8.92 -61.72
C PHE A 892 -11.92 -8.97 -62.65
N ALA A 893 -10.93 -9.77 -62.27
CA ALA A 893 -9.64 -9.83 -62.96
C ALA A 893 -8.99 -11.21 -62.91
N ALA A 894 -8.07 -11.42 -63.85
CA ALA A 894 -7.24 -12.61 -63.98
C ALA A 894 -5.77 -12.21 -64.00
N LEU A 895 -4.96 -12.82 -63.15
CA LEU A 895 -3.52 -12.59 -63.01
C LEU A 895 -2.74 -13.88 -63.28
N SER A 896 -1.61 -13.76 -63.98
CA SER A 896 -0.71 -14.88 -64.26
C SER A 896 0.11 -15.21 -63.02
N MET A 897 0.01 -16.43 -62.51
CA MET A 897 0.84 -16.86 -61.36
C MET A 897 2.31 -17.10 -61.72
N ASN A 898 2.63 -17.19 -63.02
CA ASN A 898 3.99 -17.36 -63.50
C ASN A 898 4.75 -16.03 -63.63
N THR A 899 4.05 -14.96 -64.03
CA THR A 899 4.65 -13.63 -64.32
C THR A 899 4.18 -12.55 -63.37
N PHE A 900 3.22 -12.84 -62.48
CA PHE A 900 2.53 -11.91 -61.59
C PHE A 900 1.97 -10.66 -62.27
N SER A 901 1.66 -10.79 -63.56
CA SER A 901 1.13 -9.72 -64.39
C SER A 901 -0.39 -9.87 -64.57
N LEU A 902 -1.11 -8.74 -64.49
CA LEU A 902 -2.51 -8.70 -64.91
C LEU A 902 -2.62 -9.21 -66.35
N MET A 903 -3.45 -10.23 -66.54
CA MET A 903 -3.72 -10.79 -67.86
C MET A 903 -4.98 -10.17 -68.47
N LYS A 904 -6.06 -10.10 -67.68
CA LYS A 904 -7.40 -9.74 -68.15
C LYS A 904 -8.21 -9.07 -67.05
N THR A 905 -9.07 -8.14 -67.40
CA THR A 905 -10.16 -7.60 -66.55
C THR A 905 -11.41 -7.39 -67.40
N LEU A 906 -12.54 -7.04 -66.78
CA LEU A 906 -13.79 -6.74 -67.48
C LEU A 906 -13.67 -5.41 -68.24
N ASN A 907 -14.30 -5.33 -69.42
CA ASN A 907 -14.40 -4.09 -70.21
C ASN A 907 -15.56 -3.19 -69.77
N GLU A 908 -16.42 -3.67 -68.88
CA GLU A 908 -17.66 -3.02 -68.46
C GLU A 908 -17.56 -2.54 -67.02
N GLU A 909 -18.34 -1.51 -66.67
CA GLU A 909 -18.41 -0.99 -65.31
C GLU A 909 -19.05 -2.03 -64.39
N PHE A 910 -18.37 -2.32 -63.28
CA PHE A 910 -18.78 -3.33 -62.31
C PHE A 910 -19.20 -2.65 -61.01
N ASN A 911 -20.38 -3.00 -60.49
CA ASN A 911 -20.88 -2.49 -59.22
C ASN A 911 -21.33 -3.63 -58.31
N GLY A 912 -21.01 -3.57 -57.02
CA GLY A 912 -21.33 -4.59 -56.03
C GLY A 912 -20.20 -5.60 -55.82
N THR A 913 -20.54 -6.83 -55.44
CA THR A 913 -19.57 -7.87 -55.06
C THR A 913 -19.88 -9.23 -55.67
N ILE A 914 -18.86 -9.89 -56.20
CA ILE A 914 -18.89 -11.34 -56.44
C ILE A 914 -18.51 -12.02 -55.12
N ASN A 915 -19.39 -12.87 -54.62
CA ASN A 915 -19.22 -13.54 -53.33
C ASN A 915 -18.61 -14.95 -53.49
N ASP A 916 -18.83 -15.60 -54.64
CA ASP A 916 -18.20 -16.90 -54.95
C ASP A 916 -18.04 -17.09 -56.47
N ILE A 917 -17.04 -17.87 -56.86
CA ILE A 917 -16.72 -18.18 -58.26
C ILE A 917 -16.37 -19.66 -58.43
N ALA A 918 -16.76 -20.26 -59.56
CA ALA A 918 -16.24 -21.56 -59.97
C ALA A 918 -15.99 -21.59 -61.47
N ILE A 919 -15.28 -22.64 -61.89
CA ILE A 919 -14.94 -22.85 -63.28
C ILE A 919 -15.81 -23.95 -63.86
N ASP A 920 -16.36 -23.63 -65.04
CA ASP A 920 -16.90 -24.62 -65.96
C ASP A 920 -15.76 -25.56 -66.38
N PRO A 921 -15.83 -26.85 -66.02
CA PRO A 921 -14.71 -27.75 -66.27
C PRO A 921 -14.57 -28.18 -67.74
N GLU A 922 -15.63 -28.08 -68.53
CA GLU A 922 -15.60 -28.43 -69.95
C GLU A 922 -15.03 -27.29 -70.78
N PHE A 923 -15.52 -26.08 -70.54
CA PHE A 923 -15.22 -24.92 -71.39
C PHE A 923 -14.17 -23.97 -70.79
N GLY A 924 -13.90 -24.06 -69.49
CA GLY A 924 -13.00 -23.14 -68.78
C GLY A 924 -13.57 -21.74 -68.57
N ASN A 925 -14.87 -21.55 -68.79
CA ASN A 925 -15.62 -20.34 -68.46
C ASN A 925 -15.78 -20.22 -66.95
N ILE A 926 -15.99 -19.02 -66.43
CA ILE A 926 -16.08 -18.78 -64.99
C ILE A 926 -17.50 -18.37 -64.66
N ILE A 927 -18.15 -19.08 -63.75
CA ILE A 927 -19.41 -18.62 -63.17
C ILE A 927 -19.09 -17.80 -61.92
N GLY A 928 -19.68 -16.61 -61.82
CA GLY A 928 -19.65 -15.79 -60.61
C GLY A 928 -21.04 -15.52 -60.09
N VAL A 929 -21.22 -15.67 -58.78
CA VAL A 929 -22.46 -15.30 -58.08
C VAL A 929 -22.18 -14.26 -57.00
N GLY A 930 -23.16 -13.40 -56.72
CA GLY A 930 -22.98 -12.36 -55.73
C GLY A 930 -24.15 -11.40 -55.64
N SER A 931 -23.88 -10.22 -55.10
CA SER A 931 -24.75 -9.04 -55.15
C SER A 931 -24.08 -7.97 -56.01
N PHE A 932 -24.08 -8.19 -57.32
CA PHE A 932 -23.41 -7.31 -58.29
C PHE A 932 -24.21 -7.13 -59.57
N SER A 933 -23.84 -6.08 -60.30
CA SER A 933 -24.31 -5.79 -61.66
C SER A 933 -23.13 -5.39 -62.55
N VAL A 934 -23.06 -5.96 -63.74
CA VAL A 934 -22.09 -5.61 -64.78
C VAL A 934 -22.79 -5.73 -66.14
N GLY A 935 -22.87 -4.61 -66.87
CA GLY A 935 -23.67 -4.52 -68.10
C GLY A 935 -25.13 -4.92 -67.88
N ASP A 936 -25.60 -5.87 -68.67
CA ASP A 936 -26.94 -6.47 -68.57
C ASP A 936 -27.00 -7.66 -67.59
N CYS A 937 -25.89 -8.00 -66.93
CA CYS A 937 -25.80 -9.13 -66.02
C CYS A 937 -25.98 -8.71 -64.57
N VAL A 938 -26.82 -9.44 -63.83
CA VAL A 938 -27.15 -9.16 -62.42
C VAL A 938 -27.09 -10.46 -61.62
N ASN A 939 -26.43 -10.43 -60.46
CA ASN A 939 -26.27 -11.52 -59.48
C ASN A 939 -25.58 -12.82 -59.95
N VAL A 940 -25.76 -13.29 -61.19
CA VAL A 940 -25.20 -14.53 -61.74
C VAL A 940 -24.73 -14.30 -63.17
N CYS A 941 -23.42 -14.46 -63.41
CA CYS A 941 -22.83 -14.28 -64.74
C CYS A 941 -21.91 -15.44 -65.10
N ILE A 942 -21.90 -15.83 -66.38
CA ILE A 942 -20.84 -16.66 -66.95
C ILE A 942 -19.89 -15.75 -67.72
N PHE A 943 -18.65 -15.71 -67.26
CA PHE A 943 -17.57 -14.97 -67.85
C PHE A 943 -16.75 -15.86 -68.79
N GLY A 944 -16.62 -15.43 -70.04
CA GLY A 944 -15.72 -16.02 -71.01
C GLY A 944 -14.27 -15.74 -70.65
N ASN A 945 -13.42 -16.74 -70.87
CA ASN A 945 -11.98 -16.65 -70.62
C ASN A 945 -11.18 -16.47 -71.93
N ASP A 946 -11.63 -15.54 -72.77
CA ASP A 946 -11.01 -15.19 -74.07
C ASP A 946 -9.58 -14.70 -73.92
N SER A 947 -8.78 -14.70 -74.99
CA SER A 947 -7.33 -14.43 -74.91
C SER A 947 -6.96 -13.00 -74.48
N THR A 948 -7.83 -12.00 -74.63
CA THR A 948 -7.49 -10.58 -74.42
C THR A 948 -8.29 -9.85 -73.35
N ALA A 949 -9.46 -10.34 -72.93
CA ALA A 949 -10.32 -9.70 -71.93
C ALA A 949 -11.23 -10.74 -71.26
N LEU A 950 -11.81 -10.40 -70.10
CA LEU A 950 -12.94 -11.15 -69.55
C LEU A 950 -14.22 -10.59 -70.14
N THR A 951 -15.01 -11.45 -70.79
CA THR A 951 -16.27 -11.07 -71.46
C THR A 951 -17.46 -11.67 -70.73
N ILE A 952 -18.62 -11.01 -70.82
CA ILE A 952 -19.87 -11.58 -70.35
C ILE A 952 -20.41 -12.47 -71.46
N ASP A 953 -20.26 -13.79 -71.30
CA ASP A 953 -20.66 -14.77 -72.31
C ASP A 953 -22.14 -15.15 -72.17
N ARG A 954 -22.64 -15.16 -70.94
CA ARG A 954 -24.04 -15.50 -70.64
C ARG A 954 -24.55 -14.76 -69.41
N THR A 955 -25.78 -14.28 -69.52
CA THR A 955 -26.54 -13.64 -68.43
C THR A 955 -27.85 -14.38 -68.18
N ILE A 956 -28.37 -14.22 -66.96
CA ILE A 956 -29.70 -14.71 -66.57
C ILE A 956 -30.50 -13.56 -65.95
N ALA A 957 -31.69 -13.31 -66.51
CA ALA A 957 -32.61 -12.31 -66.00
C ALA A 957 -33.47 -12.87 -64.86
N GLY A 958 -34.16 -12.00 -64.12
CA GLY A 958 -35.13 -12.42 -63.11
C GLY A 958 -34.54 -12.85 -61.77
N VAL A 959 -33.21 -12.81 -61.61
CA VAL A 959 -32.53 -13.02 -60.32
C VAL A 959 -32.48 -11.71 -59.54
N SER A 960 -32.79 -11.77 -58.24
CA SER A 960 -32.65 -10.65 -57.31
C SER A 960 -32.30 -11.16 -55.91
N GLY A 961 -31.81 -10.27 -55.04
CA GLY A 961 -31.32 -10.61 -53.70
C GLY A 961 -29.80 -10.82 -53.71
N THR A 962 -29.30 -11.72 -52.87
CA THR A 962 -27.86 -11.96 -52.72
C THR A 962 -27.57 -13.45 -52.79
N LEU A 963 -26.66 -13.83 -53.69
CA LEU A 963 -26.09 -15.17 -53.75
C LEU A 963 -24.71 -15.16 -53.08
N ASN A 964 -24.43 -16.14 -52.24
CA ASN A 964 -23.21 -16.15 -51.41
C ASN A 964 -22.26 -17.30 -51.76
N SER A 965 -22.77 -18.41 -52.30
CA SER A 965 -21.92 -19.56 -52.61
C SER A 965 -22.45 -20.37 -53.80
N LEU A 966 -21.53 -21.02 -54.52
CA LEU A 966 -21.85 -21.89 -55.64
C LEU A 966 -20.90 -23.10 -55.71
N ASN A 967 -21.38 -24.23 -56.25
CA ASN A 967 -20.52 -25.40 -56.50
C ASN A 967 -21.11 -26.28 -57.61
N TYR A 968 -20.25 -26.75 -58.52
CA TYR A 968 -20.65 -27.74 -59.53
C TYR A 968 -20.81 -29.12 -58.87
N TYR A 969 -21.97 -29.74 -59.10
CA TYR A 969 -22.24 -31.09 -58.58
C TYR A 969 -22.58 -32.11 -59.67
N ASP A 970 -22.96 -31.66 -60.86
CA ASP A 970 -23.19 -32.50 -62.04
C ASP A 970 -22.81 -31.71 -63.31
N ALA A 971 -22.73 -32.40 -64.46
CA ALA A 971 -22.50 -31.76 -65.74
C ALA A 971 -23.59 -30.69 -65.99
N TYR A 972 -23.13 -29.45 -66.18
CA TYR A 972 -23.97 -28.26 -66.36
C TYR A 972 -24.89 -27.89 -65.18
N LYS A 973 -24.79 -28.56 -64.02
CA LYS A 973 -25.62 -28.22 -62.84
C LYS A 973 -24.76 -27.63 -61.73
N VAL A 974 -25.07 -26.38 -61.39
CA VAL A 974 -24.43 -25.64 -60.31
C VAL A 974 -25.45 -25.49 -59.18
N LEU A 975 -25.10 -25.97 -57.99
CA LEU A 975 -25.84 -25.63 -56.79
C LEU A 975 -25.48 -24.20 -56.40
N ILE A 976 -26.47 -23.34 -56.25
CA ILE A 976 -26.30 -21.94 -55.83
C ILE A 976 -27.06 -21.71 -54.53
N ALA A 977 -26.49 -20.89 -53.64
CA ALA A 977 -27.07 -20.64 -52.33
C ALA A 977 -26.95 -19.17 -51.92
N GLY A 978 -27.93 -18.68 -51.16
CA GLY A 978 -28.04 -17.27 -50.81
C GLY A 978 -29.34 -16.93 -50.07
N ASP A 979 -29.75 -15.68 -50.19
CA ASP A 979 -31.10 -15.19 -49.91
C ASP A 979 -31.57 -14.45 -51.16
N PHE A 980 -32.23 -15.18 -52.06
CA PHE A 980 -32.48 -14.71 -53.42
C PHE A 980 -33.86 -15.12 -53.93
N SER A 981 -34.30 -14.46 -55.00
CA SER A 981 -35.53 -14.79 -55.71
C SER A 981 -35.25 -14.94 -57.20
N TYR A 982 -35.92 -15.90 -57.83
CA TYR A 982 -35.87 -16.13 -59.27
C TYR A 982 -37.29 -16.11 -59.84
N GLU A 983 -37.56 -15.23 -60.82
CA GLU A 983 -38.88 -15.07 -61.46
C GLU A 983 -40.05 -14.87 -60.46
N GLY A 984 -39.74 -14.27 -59.30
CA GLY A 984 -40.69 -14.00 -58.22
C GLY A 984 -40.77 -15.08 -57.12
N ASP A 985 -40.15 -16.24 -57.32
CA ASP A 985 -40.07 -17.31 -56.30
C ASP A 985 -38.85 -17.11 -55.39
N HIS A 986 -39.11 -16.95 -54.08
CA HIS A 986 -38.07 -16.75 -53.06
C HIS A 986 -37.54 -18.09 -52.51
N GLY A 987 -36.24 -18.15 -52.24
CA GLY A 987 -35.62 -19.29 -51.57
C GLY A 987 -34.15 -19.09 -51.22
N TYR A 988 -33.54 -20.11 -50.64
CA TYR A 988 -32.17 -20.06 -50.13
C TYR A 988 -31.19 -20.95 -50.89
N ILE A 989 -31.71 -21.96 -51.61
CA ILE A 989 -30.92 -22.88 -52.43
C ILE A 989 -31.65 -23.10 -53.76
N GLY A 990 -30.90 -23.06 -54.85
CA GLY A 990 -31.38 -23.37 -56.20
C GLY A 990 -30.33 -24.12 -57.01
N VAL A 991 -30.76 -24.69 -58.13
CA VAL A 991 -29.87 -25.30 -59.12
C VAL A 991 -29.89 -24.45 -60.37
N TYR A 992 -28.75 -23.89 -60.73
CA TYR A 992 -28.55 -23.24 -62.01
C TYR A 992 -28.10 -24.28 -63.04
N ASP A 993 -28.91 -24.48 -64.08
CA ASP A 993 -28.54 -25.26 -65.25
C ASP A 993 -27.82 -24.35 -66.26
N THR A 994 -26.50 -24.54 -66.38
CA THR A 994 -25.66 -23.75 -67.27
C THR A 994 -25.85 -24.12 -68.74
N PHE A 995 -26.48 -25.26 -69.07
CA PHE A 995 -26.81 -25.64 -70.43
C PHE A 995 -28.12 -24.96 -70.87
N ASP A 996 -29.18 -25.16 -70.09
CA ASP A 996 -30.53 -24.63 -70.37
C ASP A 996 -30.66 -23.12 -70.03
N ASN A 997 -29.71 -22.56 -69.28
CA ASN A 997 -29.71 -21.17 -68.80
C ASN A 997 -30.94 -20.81 -67.94
N ASP A 998 -31.25 -21.69 -66.98
CA ASP A 998 -32.44 -21.59 -66.13
C ASP A 998 -32.11 -21.97 -64.68
N ILE A 999 -32.84 -21.41 -63.72
CA ILE A 999 -32.67 -21.71 -62.29
C ILE A 999 -33.90 -22.47 -61.78
N THR A 1000 -33.67 -23.67 -61.25
CA THR A 1000 -34.68 -24.41 -60.50
C THR A 1000 -34.55 -24.15 -59.01
N MET A 1001 -35.53 -23.47 -58.42
CA MET A 1001 -35.57 -23.24 -56.97
C MET A 1001 -35.82 -24.55 -56.21
N LEU A 1002 -34.99 -24.86 -55.21
CA LEU A 1002 -35.15 -26.04 -54.35
C LEU A 1002 -35.99 -25.70 -53.12
N SER A 1003 -37.31 -25.57 -53.30
CA SER A 1003 -38.24 -25.16 -52.24
C SER A 1003 -38.23 -26.08 -51.02
N ASN A 1004 -38.10 -27.40 -51.21
CA ASN A 1004 -38.01 -28.37 -50.10
C ASN A 1004 -36.76 -28.16 -49.23
N PHE A 1005 -35.64 -27.76 -49.83
CA PHE A 1005 -34.42 -27.43 -49.09
C PHE A 1005 -34.61 -26.10 -48.36
N SER A 1006 -35.07 -25.08 -49.08
CA SER A 1006 -35.23 -23.71 -48.56
C SER A 1006 -36.20 -23.66 -47.37
N THR A 1007 -37.33 -24.37 -47.44
CA THR A 1007 -38.33 -24.41 -46.35
C THR A 1007 -37.88 -25.12 -45.07
N SER A 1008 -36.83 -25.94 -45.16
CA SER A 1008 -36.26 -26.64 -43.99
C SER A 1008 -35.15 -25.85 -43.29
N LEU A 1009 -34.69 -24.75 -43.89
CA LEU A 1009 -33.60 -23.93 -43.38
C LEU A 1009 -34.12 -22.77 -42.51
N PRO A 1010 -33.37 -22.36 -41.47
CA PRO A 1010 -33.76 -21.22 -40.63
C PRO A 1010 -33.68 -19.85 -41.33
N GLY A 1011 -32.92 -19.73 -42.43
CA GLY A 1011 -32.73 -18.47 -43.15
C GLY A 1011 -31.75 -18.60 -44.33
N GLY A 1012 -31.30 -17.46 -44.86
CA GLY A 1012 -30.36 -17.38 -45.99
C GLY A 1012 -29.06 -18.15 -45.76
N VAL A 1013 -28.55 -18.78 -46.83
CA VAL A 1013 -27.30 -19.55 -46.80
C VAL A 1013 -26.14 -18.63 -47.18
N THR A 1014 -25.11 -18.58 -46.34
CA THR A 1014 -23.87 -17.81 -46.61
C THR A 1014 -22.76 -18.68 -47.17
N GLY A 1015 -22.80 -19.99 -46.93
CA GLY A 1015 -21.87 -20.94 -47.53
C GLY A 1015 -22.33 -22.37 -47.43
N PHE A 1016 -21.85 -23.21 -48.33
CA PHE A 1016 -22.05 -24.65 -48.26
C PHE A 1016 -20.86 -25.40 -48.84
N THR A 1017 -20.74 -26.68 -48.49
CA THR A 1017 -19.81 -27.60 -49.14
C THR A 1017 -20.37 -29.03 -49.12
N PHE A 1018 -19.96 -29.84 -50.07
CA PHE A 1018 -20.27 -31.28 -50.08
C PHE A 1018 -19.30 -31.98 -49.13
N ALA A 1019 -19.80 -32.90 -48.29
CA ALA A 1019 -18.93 -33.60 -47.34
C ALA A 1019 -17.92 -34.52 -48.03
N ASP A 1020 -18.28 -35.04 -49.21
CA ASP A 1020 -17.35 -35.71 -50.13
C ASP A 1020 -17.05 -34.76 -51.29
N GLU A 1021 -16.03 -33.91 -51.11
CA GLU A 1021 -15.66 -32.90 -52.08
C GLU A 1021 -15.13 -33.51 -53.39
N GLU A 1022 -14.49 -34.68 -53.32
CA GLU A 1022 -13.80 -35.31 -54.45
C GLU A 1022 -14.70 -36.26 -55.27
N LYS A 1023 -15.90 -36.55 -54.79
CA LYS A 1023 -16.85 -37.44 -55.47
C LYS A 1023 -17.14 -36.97 -56.91
N GLU A 1024 -16.83 -37.82 -57.88
CA GLU A 1024 -17.03 -37.52 -59.32
C GLU A 1024 -18.50 -37.37 -59.72
N LEU A 1025 -19.43 -38.03 -59.03
CA LEU A 1025 -20.86 -38.01 -59.32
C LEU A 1025 -21.64 -37.62 -58.06
N LYS A 1026 -21.72 -36.31 -57.82
CA LYS A 1026 -22.50 -35.77 -56.70
C LYS A 1026 -23.97 -35.70 -57.06
N THR A 1027 -24.82 -35.79 -56.05
CA THR A 1027 -26.27 -35.68 -56.15
C THR A 1027 -26.79 -34.82 -55.00
N LEU A 1028 -28.00 -34.30 -55.13
CA LEU A 1028 -28.67 -33.59 -54.02
C LEU A 1028 -29.02 -34.50 -52.83
N SER A 1029 -28.81 -35.82 -52.96
CA SER A 1029 -28.97 -36.78 -51.86
C SER A 1029 -27.68 -36.97 -51.04
N ASP A 1030 -26.54 -36.51 -51.54
CA ASP A 1030 -25.28 -36.55 -50.81
C ASP A 1030 -25.29 -35.63 -49.59
N VAL A 1031 -24.29 -35.78 -48.72
CA VAL A 1031 -24.19 -34.95 -47.52
C VAL A 1031 -23.70 -33.56 -47.92
N ILE A 1032 -24.52 -32.55 -47.67
CA ILE A 1032 -24.22 -31.14 -47.96
C ILE A 1032 -24.23 -30.37 -46.65
N VAL A 1033 -23.07 -29.89 -46.21
CA VAL A 1033 -22.96 -29.04 -45.02
C VAL A 1033 -23.28 -27.60 -45.44
N VAL A 1034 -24.15 -26.95 -44.69
CA VAL A 1034 -24.64 -25.59 -44.99
C VAL A 1034 -24.55 -24.73 -43.74
N HIS A 1035 -24.27 -23.44 -43.92
CA HIS A 1035 -24.36 -22.46 -42.85
C HIS A 1035 -24.96 -21.15 -43.35
N GLY A 1036 -25.66 -20.47 -42.44
CA GLY A 1036 -25.99 -19.05 -42.54
C GLY A 1036 -25.15 -18.25 -41.52
N VAL A 1037 -25.55 -17.01 -41.28
CA VAL A 1037 -24.90 -16.14 -40.28
C VAL A 1037 -25.07 -16.63 -38.84
N ASN A 1038 -26.17 -17.33 -38.55
CA ASN A 1038 -26.58 -17.72 -37.20
C ASN A 1038 -27.09 -19.18 -37.13
N TYR A 1039 -26.69 -20.02 -38.08
CA TYR A 1039 -26.97 -21.45 -38.04
C TYR A 1039 -25.97 -22.23 -38.88
N VAL A 1040 -25.77 -23.49 -38.51
CA VAL A 1040 -25.01 -24.51 -39.24
C VAL A 1040 -25.74 -25.85 -39.14
N GLY A 1041 -25.71 -26.61 -40.22
CA GLY A 1041 -26.36 -27.91 -40.32
C GLY A 1041 -25.92 -28.66 -41.58
N PHE A 1042 -26.56 -29.78 -41.84
CA PHE A 1042 -26.28 -30.55 -43.05
C PHE A 1042 -27.55 -31.20 -43.60
N PHE A 1043 -27.58 -31.38 -44.91
CA PHE A 1043 -28.54 -32.22 -45.60
C PHE A 1043 -27.97 -33.62 -45.75
N ASN A 1044 -28.76 -34.65 -45.53
CA ASN A 1044 -28.44 -36.03 -45.89
C ASN A 1044 -29.70 -36.69 -46.47
N ASN A 1045 -29.64 -37.22 -47.70
CA ASN A 1045 -30.81 -37.67 -48.45
C ASN A 1045 -31.92 -36.60 -48.47
N THR A 1046 -31.55 -35.34 -48.77
CA THR A 1046 -32.44 -34.15 -48.81
C THR A 1046 -33.07 -33.74 -47.47
N LYS A 1047 -32.76 -34.43 -46.36
CA LYS A 1047 -33.27 -34.08 -45.03
C LYS A 1047 -32.28 -33.20 -44.29
N TYR A 1048 -32.71 -32.01 -43.87
CA TYR A 1048 -31.93 -31.10 -43.02
C TYR A 1048 -31.83 -31.61 -41.58
N THR A 1049 -30.62 -31.55 -41.03
CA THR A 1049 -30.32 -31.73 -39.62
C THR A 1049 -29.55 -30.51 -39.15
N SER A 1050 -30.11 -29.77 -38.18
CA SER A 1050 -29.38 -28.68 -37.53
C SER A 1050 -28.38 -29.26 -36.54
N ILE A 1051 -27.20 -28.63 -36.47
CA ILE A 1051 -26.21 -28.88 -35.42
C ILE A 1051 -25.96 -27.60 -34.61
N SER A 1052 -26.88 -26.63 -34.66
CA SER A 1052 -26.72 -25.32 -34.02
C SER A 1052 -27.14 -25.29 -32.54
N ASP A 1053 -27.75 -26.35 -32.03
CA ASP A 1053 -28.41 -26.35 -30.70
C ASP A 1053 -27.47 -26.03 -29.52
N SER A 1054 -26.18 -26.32 -29.67
CA SER A 1054 -25.14 -26.03 -28.68
C SER A 1054 -24.41 -24.70 -28.93
N ILE A 1055 -24.81 -23.92 -29.92
CA ILE A 1055 -24.20 -22.63 -30.27
C ILE A 1055 -25.19 -21.49 -29.99
N ASN A 1056 -24.72 -20.44 -29.33
CA ASN A 1056 -25.45 -19.18 -29.15
C ASN A 1056 -24.83 -18.08 -30.03
N PHE A 1057 -25.69 -17.42 -30.81
CA PHE A 1057 -25.37 -16.35 -31.75
C PHE A 1057 -25.87 -14.95 -31.32
N GLU A 1058 -26.35 -14.76 -30.07
CA GLU A 1058 -26.93 -13.49 -29.61
C GLU A 1058 -26.04 -12.24 -29.84
N ASN A 1059 -24.71 -12.40 -29.81
CA ASN A 1059 -23.73 -11.32 -30.05
C ASN A 1059 -22.67 -11.71 -31.09
N GLY A 1060 -22.99 -12.65 -31.97
CA GLY A 1060 -22.01 -13.36 -32.79
C GLY A 1060 -22.54 -13.82 -34.14
N GLU A 1061 -21.63 -14.21 -35.03
CA GLU A 1061 -21.97 -14.79 -36.32
C GLU A 1061 -20.95 -15.83 -36.78
N LEU A 1062 -21.42 -16.75 -37.62
CA LEU A 1062 -20.61 -17.68 -38.41
C LEU A 1062 -20.17 -17.02 -39.71
N THR A 1063 -18.90 -17.16 -40.04
CA THR A 1063 -18.32 -16.57 -41.25
C THR A 1063 -17.96 -17.64 -42.28
N ASN A 1064 -17.46 -18.79 -41.83
CA ASN A 1064 -17.03 -19.86 -42.71
C ASN A 1064 -17.14 -21.23 -42.02
N ILE A 1065 -17.37 -22.25 -42.84
CA ILE A 1065 -17.19 -23.65 -42.47
C ILE A 1065 -16.15 -24.29 -43.40
N ALA A 1066 -15.47 -25.33 -42.90
CA ALA A 1066 -14.60 -26.19 -43.68
C ALA A 1066 -14.63 -27.62 -43.14
N LEU A 1067 -14.52 -28.63 -44.00
CA LEU A 1067 -14.28 -30.00 -43.56
C LEU A 1067 -12.79 -30.26 -43.52
N VAL A 1068 -12.26 -30.73 -42.39
CA VAL A 1068 -10.83 -30.96 -42.18
C VAL A 1068 -10.59 -32.42 -41.81
N GLU A 1069 -9.54 -33.03 -42.35
CA GLU A 1069 -9.20 -34.42 -42.05
C GLU A 1069 -8.78 -34.62 -40.58
N THR A 1070 -9.25 -35.70 -39.98
CA THR A 1070 -8.92 -36.10 -38.61
C THR A 1070 -8.46 -37.56 -38.56
N SER A 1071 -7.58 -37.87 -37.60
CA SER A 1071 -7.26 -39.26 -37.21
C SER A 1071 -8.20 -39.82 -36.14
N SER A 1072 -9.08 -38.98 -35.60
CA SER A 1072 -10.11 -39.34 -34.62
C SER A 1072 -11.44 -39.71 -35.30
N THR A 1073 -12.50 -39.92 -34.51
CA THR A 1073 -13.85 -40.13 -35.06
C THR A 1073 -14.34 -38.85 -35.74
N GLY A 1074 -14.59 -38.92 -37.05
CA GLY A 1074 -15.11 -37.80 -37.84
C GLY A 1074 -16.64 -37.79 -37.96
N PHE A 1075 -17.17 -36.62 -38.35
CA PHE A 1075 -18.58 -36.41 -38.71
C PHE A 1075 -18.96 -37.19 -39.97
N PHE A 1076 -18.12 -37.11 -41.00
CA PHE A 1076 -18.31 -37.81 -42.27
C PHE A 1076 -17.00 -38.46 -42.69
N GLN A 1077 -16.98 -39.80 -42.72
CA GLN A 1077 -15.73 -40.56 -42.89
C GLN A 1077 -14.69 -40.13 -41.84
N ASN A 1078 -13.51 -39.68 -42.26
CA ASN A 1078 -12.43 -39.20 -41.40
C ASN A 1078 -12.33 -37.67 -41.41
N THR A 1079 -13.45 -36.96 -41.52
CA THR A 1079 -13.47 -35.48 -41.54
C THR A 1079 -14.34 -34.90 -40.43
N VAL A 1080 -13.94 -33.75 -39.90
CA VAL A 1080 -14.72 -32.94 -38.93
C VAL A 1080 -15.12 -31.62 -39.57
N ILE A 1081 -16.19 -30.99 -39.08
CA ILE A 1081 -16.56 -29.63 -39.51
C ILE A 1081 -15.88 -28.64 -38.59
N ILE A 1082 -15.10 -27.71 -39.14
CA ILE A 1082 -14.61 -26.54 -38.41
C ILE A 1082 -15.46 -25.35 -38.81
N ALA A 1083 -16.06 -24.70 -37.81
CA ALA A 1083 -16.77 -23.45 -37.97
C ALA A 1083 -15.91 -22.30 -37.44
N THR A 1084 -15.83 -21.20 -38.20
CA THR A 1084 -15.15 -19.97 -37.79
C THR A 1084 -16.11 -18.79 -37.73
N GLY A 1085 -15.78 -17.80 -36.91
CA GLY A 1085 -16.58 -16.61 -36.72
C GLY A 1085 -16.32 -15.95 -35.37
N ARG A 1086 -17.39 -15.44 -34.77
CA ARG A 1086 -17.42 -14.99 -33.36
C ARG A 1086 -18.71 -15.52 -32.77
N PHE A 1087 -18.69 -16.55 -31.94
CA PHE A 1087 -19.93 -17.15 -31.40
C PHE A 1087 -19.66 -17.85 -30.07
N THR A 1088 -20.71 -18.19 -29.34
CA THR A 1088 -20.59 -18.83 -28.02
C THR A 1088 -20.96 -20.31 -28.11
N ILE A 1089 -20.10 -21.21 -27.61
CA ILE A 1089 -20.46 -22.62 -27.42
C ILE A 1089 -21.02 -22.80 -26.01
N LYS A 1090 -22.15 -23.49 -25.90
CA LYS A 1090 -22.78 -23.86 -24.63
C LYS A 1090 -21.77 -24.59 -23.74
N ASN A 1091 -21.67 -24.18 -22.48
CA ASN A 1091 -20.70 -24.65 -21.48
C ASN A 1091 -19.25 -24.14 -21.65
N TYR A 1092 -18.87 -23.55 -22.79
CA TYR A 1092 -17.48 -23.15 -23.06
C TYR A 1092 -17.27 -21.65 -23.29
N GLY A 1093 -18.32 -20.88 -23.61
CA GLY A 1093 -18.21 -19.44 -23.79
C GLY A 1093 -17.85 -19.01 -25.22
N LEU A 1094 -17.35 -17.77 -25.36
CA LEU A 1094 -17.01 -17.14 -26.63
C LEU A 1094 -15.81 -17.85 -27.29
N VAL A 1095 -15.91 -18.11 -28.59
CA VAL A 1095 -14.86 -18.72 -29.42
C VAL A 1095 -14.78 -18.05 -30.78
N SER A 1096 -13.60 -18.14 -31.40
CA SER A 1096 -13.38 -17.74 -32.80
C SER A 1096 -13.48 -18.91 -33.77
N SER A 1097 -13.28 -20.13 -33.27
CA SER A 1097 -13.56 -21.35 -34.02
C SER A 1097 -13.94 -22.52 -33.11
N ALA A 1098 -14.71 -23.47 -33.66
CA ALA A 1098 -15.10 -24.70 -32.99
C ALA A 1098 -15.15 -25.86 -34.00
N ILE A 1099 -15.00 -27.09 -33.50
CA ILE A 1099 -15.00 -28.33 -34.26
C ILE A 1099 -16.24 -29.15 -33.92
N TRP A 1100 -16.90 -29.69 -34.93
CA TRP A 1100 -17.96 -30.70 -34.81
C TRP A 1100 -17.45 -32.04 -35.31
N ASP A 1101 -17.35 -33.02 -34.41
CA ASP A 1101 -16.86 -34.36 -34.67
C ASP A 1101 -17.96 -35.37 -35.08
N GLY A 1102 -19.21 -34.91 -35.15
CA GLY A 1102 -20.39 -35.75 -35.40
C GLY A 1102 -21.26 -35.97 -34.17
N VAL A 1103 -20.77 -35.64 -32.97
CA VAL A 1103 -21.47 -35.82 -31.69
C VAL A 1103 -21.68 -34.48 -30.99
N GLU A 1104 -20.63 -33.68 -30.84
CA GLU A 1104 -20.69 -32.41 -30.11
C GLU A 1104 -19.79 -31.33 -30.70
N TRP A 1105 -20.03 -30.08 -30.29
CA TRP A 1105 -19.16 -28.94 -30.61
C TRP A 1105 -18.09 -28.80 -29.54
N THR A 1106 -16.83 -28.88 -29.97
CA THR A 1106 -15.67 -28.64 -29.12
C THR A 1106 -14.99 -27.34 -29.57
N PRO A 1107 -14.77 -26.37 -28.66
CA PRO A 1107 -14.00 -25.16 -28.97
C PRO A 1107 -12.61 -25.48 -29.55
N TYR A 1108 -12.11 -24.63 -30.46
CA TYR A 1108 -10.78 -24.80 -31.06
C TYR A 1108 -9.86 -23.62 -30.83
N THR A 1109 -10.27 -22.40 -31.22
CA THR A 1109 -9.46 -21.18 -31.00
C THR A 1109 -10.30 -20.00 -30.51
N ILE A 1110 -9.63 -19.09 -29.82
CA ILE A 1110 -10.11 -17.73 -29.53
C ILE A 1110 -9.05 -16.73 -29.99
N THR A 1111 -9.50 -15.65 -30.62
CA THR A 1111 -8.64 -14.59 -31.17
C THR A 1111 -8.91 -13.28 -30.46
N ALA A 1112 -7.91 -12.41 -30.39
CA ALA A 1112 -8.04 -11.07 -29.83
C ALA A 1112 -7.41 -10.02 -30.75
N ASN A 1113 -7.94 -8.80 -30.70
CA ASN A 1113 -7.36 -7.63 -31.32
C ASN A 1113 -7.14 -6.59 -30.21
N ASN A 1114 -5.88 -6.25 -29.94
CA ASN A 1114 -5.49 -5.38 -28.82
C ASN A 1114 -6.03 -5.90 -27.47
N LEU A 1115 -5.82 -7.19 -27.20
CA LEU A 1115 -6.31 -7.91 -26.01
C LEU A 1115 -7.84 -7.97 -25.86
N ASP A 1116 -8.62 -7.45 -26.81
CA ASP A 1116 -10.08 -7.53 -26.79
C ASP A 1116 -10.57 -8.63 -27.75
N VAL A 1117 -11.12 -9.69 -27.15
CA VAL A 1117 -11.72 -10.82 -27.87
C VAL A 1117 -13.01 -10.44 -28.61
N ASN A 1118 -13.68 -9.36 -28.19
CA ASN A 1118 -14.90 -8.89 -28.84
C ASN A 1118 -14.59 -8.10 -30.12
N ASN A 1119 -13.41 -7.47 -30.19
CA ASN A 1119 -12.93 -6.76 -31.38
C ASN A 1119 -12.28 -7.69 -32.40
N ALA A 1120 -12.15 -8.97 -32.08
CA ALA A 1120 -11.59 -9.95 -32.98
C ALA A 1120 -12.65 -10.82 -33.66
N LYS A 1121 -12.37 -11.20 -34.90
CA LYS A 1121 -13.24 -12.07 -35.67
C LYS A 1121 -12.43 -12.94 -36.63
N ALA A 1122 -12.54 -14.27 -36.50
CA ALA A 1122 -12.04 -15.18 -37.51
C ALA A 1122 -12.97 -15.13 -38.73
N GLN A 1123 -12.43 -14.85 -39.91
CA GLN A 1123 -13.20 -14.65 -41.14
C GLN A 1123 -13.21 -15.90 -42.01
N LYS A 1124 -12.03 -16.50 -42.25
CA LYS A 1124 -11.87 -17.59 -43.23
C LYS A 1124 -10.86 -18.63 -42.75
N LEU A 1125 -11.16 -19.90 -43.03
CA LEU A 1125 -10.22 -21.01 -42.92
C LEU A 1125 -9.76 -21.43 -44.32
N VAL A 1126 -8.46 -21.45 -44.55
CA VAL A 1126 -7.83 -21.88 -45.81
C VAL A 1126 -7.11 -23.20 -45.58
N ARG A 1127 -7.74 -24.28 -46.05
CA ARG A 1127 -7.23 -25.64 -46.00
C ARG A 1127 -5.98 -25.82 -46.84
N LYS A 1128 -5.09 -26.73 -46.43
CA LYS A 1128 -3.91 -27.14 -47.22
C LYS A 1128 -4.32 -28.23 -48.24
N ALA A 1129 -5.42 -27.97 -48.92
CA ALA A 1129 -6.00 -28.81 -49.94
C ALA A 1129 -6.35 -27.93 -51.14
N SER A 1130 -5.95 -28.36 -52.33
CA SER A 1130 -6.28 -27.62 -53.55
C SER A 1130 -7.80 -27.64 -53.75
N PRO A 1131 -8.43 -26.53 -54.14
CA PRO A 1131 -9.87 -26.50 -54.41
C PRO A 1131 -10.25 -27.57 -55.44
N TYR A 1132 -11.19 -28.44 -55.08
CA TYR A 1132 -11.66 -29.46 -56.02
C TYR A 1132 -12.47 -28.82 -57.14
N ILE A 1133 -11.98 -28.94 -58.37
CA ILE A 1133 -12.72 -28.60 -59.57
C ILE A 1133 -13.39 -29.87 -60.07
N TYR A 1134 -14.73 -29.85 -60.18
CA TYR A 1134 -15.50 -30.96 -60.72
C TYR A 1134 -14.94 -31.40 -62.07
N GLN A 1135 -14.68 -32.70 -62.27
CA GLN A 1135 -14.14 -33.23 -63.53
C GLN A 1135 -15.14 -34.15 -64.27
N GLY A 1136 -16.39 -34.22 -63.81
CA GLY A 1136 -17.29 -35.32 -64.11
C GLY A 1136 -17.66 -35.50 -65.59
N PRO A 1137 -18.47 -36.53 -65.91
CA PRO A 1137 -18.65 -36.99 -67.27
C PRO A 1137 -19.52 -36.03 -68.09
N PHE A 1138 -18.88 -35.17 -68.88
CA PHE A 1138 -19.58 -34.34 -69.86
C PHE A 1138 -20.13 -35.20 -71.00
N PRO A 1139 -21.41 -35.02 -71.40
CA PRO A 1139 -21.96 -35.68 -72.58
C PRO A 1139 -21.14 -35.33 -73.82
N LYS A 1140 -20.67 -36.33 -74.58
CA LYS A 1140 -20.02 -36.07 -75.88
C LYS A 1140 -21.03 -35.37 -76.80
N THR A 1141 -20.82 -34.08 -77.05
CA THR A 1141 -21.66 -33.30 -77.96
C THR A 1141 -21.68 -33.92 -79.36
N PRO A 1142 -22.87 -34.10 -80.00
CA PRO A 1142 -22.94 -34.52 -81.39
C PRO A 1142 -22.44 -33.38 -82.28
N SER A 1143 -21.41 -33.64 -83.08
CA SER A 1143 -20.94 -32.70 -84.08
C SER A 1143 -21.95 -32.55 -85.22
N THR A 1144 -22.41 -31.32 -85.53
CA THR A 1144 -22.63 -30.67 -86.86
C THR A 1144 -23.73 -29.58 -86.88
N PRO A 1145 -23.89 -28.69 -87.92
CA PRO A 1145 -23.02 -28.35 -89.08
C PRO A 1145 -22.92 -26.83 -89.48
N GLY A 1146 -21.76 -26.44 -90.04
CA GLY A 1146 -21.60 -25.37 -91.06
C GLY A 1146 -21.19 -23.98 -90.53
N LYS A 1147 -20.26 -23.21 -91.13
CA LYS A 1147 -19.66 -23.23 -92.48
C LYS A 1147 -18.38 -22.36 -92.51
N LEU A 1148 -17.37 -22.89 -93.23
CA LEU A 1148 -16.32 -22.20 -94.01
C LEU A 1148 -15.37 -21.23 -93.28
N LEU A 1149 -14.08 -21.58 -93.18
CA LEU A 1149 -13.06 -21.08 -94.10
C LEU A 1149 -11.70 -21.80 -93.92
N ASN A 1150 -11.06 -22.05 -95.06
CA ASN A 1150 -9.63 -22.29 -95.32
C ASN A 1150 -8.85 -23.31 -94.48
N LYS A 1151 -8.63 -24.44 -95.15
CA LYS A 1151 -7.70 -25.51 -94.86
C LYS A 1151 -6.26 -25.00 -94.96
N GLU A 1152 -5.59 -24.82 -93.82
CA GLU A 1152 -4.14 -25.05 -93.72
C GLU A 1152 -3.92 -26.28 -92.83
N THR A 1153 -3.08 -27.16 -93.35
CA THR A 1153 -2.81 -28.51 -92.84
C THR A 1153 -1.65 -28.47 -91.87
N ASP A 1154 -1.85 -28.82 -90.60
CA ASP A 1154 -0.74 -29.15 -89.73
C ASP A 1154 -0.27 -30.59 -89.99
N ALA A 1155 0.97 -30.69 -90.46
CA ALA A 1155 1.65 -31.92 -90.79
C ALA A 1155 2.02 -32.70 -89.52
N PHE A 1156 1.81 -34.02 -89.55
CA PHE A 1156 2.35 -34.93 -88.53
C PHE A 1156 3.88 -34.83 -88.47
N THR A 1157 4.44 -34.76 -87.26
CA THR A 1157 5.88 -34.77 -87.09
C THR A 1157 6.48 -36.11 -87.52
N ASN A 1158 7.68 -36.11 -88.10
CA ASN A 1158 8.34 -37.31 -88.62
C ASN A 1158 8.48 -38.44 -87.57
N GLY A 1159 8.53 -38.11 -86.27
CA GLY A 1159 8.56 -39.10 -85.18
C GLY A 1159 7.23 -39.82 -84.97
N GLN A 1160 6.09 -39.13 -85.15
CA GLN A 1160 4.75 -39.70 -84.98
C GLN A 1160 4.37 -40.61 -86.15
N VAL A 1161 4.82 -40.30 -87.37
CA VAL A 1161 4.64 -41.16 -88.55
C VAL A 1161 5.49 -42.44 -88.44
N VAL A 1162 6.71 -42.35 -87.91
CA VAL A 1162 7.58 -43.52 -87.68
C VAL A 1162 7.04 -44.40 -86.55
N GLY A 1163 6.50 -43.82 -85.47
CA GLY A 1163 5.91 -44.58 -84.36
C GLY A 1163 4.68 -45.39 -84.77
N VAL A 1164 3.75 -44.78 -85.54
CA VAL A 1164 2.57 -45.47 -86.06
C VAL A 1164 2.94 -46.52 -87.11
N GLY A 1165 3.92 -46.22 -87.97
CA GLY A 1165 4.46 -47.18 -88.94
C GLY A 1165 5.13 -48.40 -88.30
N PHE A 1166 5.90 -48.19 -87.22
CA PHE A 1166 6.56 -49.27 -86.49
C PHE A 1166 5.55 -50.15 -85.73
N ALA A 1167 4.51 -49.55 -85.13
CA ALA A 1167 3.45 -50.30 -84.45
C ALA A 1167 2.62 -51.16 -85.42
N LEU A 1168 2.31 -50.63 -86.61
CA LEU A 1168 1.61 -51.39 -87.66
C LEU A 1168 2.49 -52.49 -88.28
N ALA A 1169 3.80 -52.25 -88.42
CA ALA A 1169 4.76 -53.26 -88.88
C ALA A 1169 4.94 -54.40 -87.85
N LEU A 1170 5.06 -54.08 -86.56
CA LEU A 1170 5.10 -55.07 -85.48
C LEU A 1170 3.80 -55.89 -85.41
N GLY A 1171 2.64 -55.23 -85.53
CA GLY A 1171 1.34 -55.89 -85.53
C GLY A 1171 1.17 -56.85 -86.72
N THR A 1172 1.61 -56.46 -87.92
CA THR A 1172 1.54 -57.31 -89.12
C THR A 1172 2.54 -58.46 -89.08
N VAL A 1173 3.76 -58.26 -88.55
CA VAL A 1173 4.74 -59.33 -88.37
C VAL A 1173 4.26 -60.34 -87.32
N LEU A 1174 3.68 -59.91 -86.20
CA LEU A 1174 3.11 -60.80 -85.17
C LEU A 1174 1.92 -61.60 -85.71
N LEU A 1175 1.07 -60.99 -86.54
CA LEU A 1175 -0.08 -61.68 -87.13
C LEU A 1175 0.35 -62.72 -88.19
N LEU A 1176 1.34 -62.38 -89.04
CA LEU A 1176 1.87 -63.28 -90.06
C LEU A 1176 2.73 -64.41 -89.47
N SER A 1177 3.50 -64.13 -88.43
CA SER A 1177 4.25 -65.17 -87.69
C SER A 1177 3.32 -66.08 -86.90
N GLY A 1178 2.26 -65.56 -86.28
CA GLY A 1178 1.22 -66.37 -85.65
C GLY A 1178 0.47 -67.30 -86.62
N LEU A 1179 0.13 -66.81 -87.82
CA LEU A 1179 -0.49 -67.63 -88.87
C LEU A 1179 0.49 -68.64 -89.48
N GLY A 1180 1.77 -68.28 -89.61
CA GLY A 1180 2.84 -69.19 -90.03
C GLY A 1180 3.13 -70.31 -89.03
N PHE A 1181 3.10 -70.00 -87.73
CA PHE A 1181 3.28 -70.98 -86.65
C PHE A 1181 2.10 -71.97 -86.57
N ALA A 1182 0.88 -71.47 -86.78
CA ALA A 1182 -0.32 -72.31 -86.87
C ALA A 1182 -0.29 -73.24 -88.11
N TYR A 1183 0.24 -72.77 -89.24
CA TYR A 1183 0.39 -73.58 -90.46
C TYR A 1183 1.49 -74.65 -90.30
N TYR A 1184 2.62 -74.33 -89.66
CA TYR A 1184 3.73 -75.25 -89.44
C TYR A 1184 3.36 -76.42 -88.48
N PHE A 1185 2.53 -76.17 -87.46
CA PHE A 1185 2.05 -77.22 -86.56
C PHE A 1185 0.99 -78.14 -87.18
N LEU A 1186 0.27 -77.68 -88.21
CA LEU A 1186 -0.77 -78.45 -88.89
C LEU A 1186 -0.26 -79.27 -90.09
N SER A 1187 0.98 -79.04 -90.54
CA SER A 1187 1.62 -79.80 -91.63
C SER A 1187 2.77 -80.70 -91.12
N GLY A 1188 2.40 -81.88 -90.63
CA GLY A 1188 3.15 -83.15 -90.67
C GLY A 1188 4.70 -83.19 -90.59
N THR A 1189 5.15 -83.97 -89.59
CA THR A 1189 6.22 -84.98 -89.64
C THR A 1189 7.72 -84.57 -89.58
N SER A 1190 8.31 -84.84 -88.41
CA SER A 1190 9.51 -85.70 -88.20
C SER A 1190 10.85 -85.37 -88.90
N GLN A 1191 11.81 -84.78 -88.17
CA GLN A 1191 13.18 -85.29 -87.86
C GLN A 1191 14.06 -84.14 -87.27
N LYS A 1192 14.53 -84.26 -86.01
CA LYS A 1192 15.95 -84.49 -85.57
C LYS A 1192 16.96 -83.50 -86.21
N GLU A 1193 17.69 -82.65 -85.48
CA GLU A 1193 18.83 -82.94 -84.57
C GLU A 1193 19.16 -81.67 -83.72
N HIS A 1194 19.28 -81.78 -82.38
CA HIS A 1194 20.51 -81.74 -81.54
C HIS A 1194 21.29 -80.40 -81.52
N LEU A 1195 21.24 -79.66 -80.38
CA LEU A 1195 22.29 -79.50 -79.30
C LEU A 1195 23.51 -78.67 -79.77
N ASP A 1196 24.17 -77.80 -79.02
CA ASP A 1196 24.24 -77.30 -77.63
C ASP A 1196 25.13 -76.04 -77.76
N GLY A 1197 24.97 -74.93 -77.05
CA GLY A 1197 25.33 -74.77 -75.64
C GLY A 1197 26.32 -73.60 -75.46
N LEU A 1198 26.31 -73.02 -74.23
CA LEU A 1198 27.25 -72.08 -73.56
C LEU A 1198 26.48 -70.87 -72.97
N LYS A 1199 26.06 -70.95 -71.69
CA LYS A 1199 26.76 -70.50 -70.45
C LYS A 1199 27.04 -68.98 -70.46
N LEU A 1200 26.28 -68.16 -69.71
CA LEU A 1200 26.33 -67.86 -68.26
C LEU A 1200 27.40 -66.85 -67.86
N VAL A 1201 27.09 -66.12 -66.77
CA VAL A 1201 27.79 -65.04 -66.04
C VAL A 1201 27.28 -63.65 -66.50
N GLY A 1202 26.65 -62.80 -65.68
CA GLY A 1202 26.58 -62.71 -64.21
C GLY A 1202 27.37 -61.48 -63.73
N ASP A 1203 26.75 -60.69 -62.85
CA ASP A 1203 27.30 -59.55 -62.07
C ASP A 1203 27.47 -58.23 -62.87
N ASP A 1204 27.27 -57.02 -62.33
CA ASP A 1204 27.04 -56.57 -60.96
C ASP A 1204 26.47 -55.13 -60.94
N LYS A 1205 26.13 -54.68 -59.74
CA LYS A 1205 25.61 -53.38 -59.30
C LYS A 1205 26.38 -52.10 -59.73
N LEU A 1206 25.59 -50.98 -59.82
CA LEU A 1206 25.87 -49.58 -59.40
C LEU A 1206 27.02 -48.80 -60.08
N PRO A 1207 27.04 -47.45 -60.06
CA PRO A 1207 26.29 -46.49 -59.21
C PRO A 1207 25.04 -45.88 -59.84
#